data_AF-A0YMU1-F1
#
_entry.id   AF-A0YMU1-F1
#
_cell.length_a   1.000
_cell.length_b   1.000
_cell.length_c   1.000
_cell.angle_alpha   90.00
_cell.angle_beta   90.00
_cell.angle_gamma   90.00
#
_symmetry.space_group_name_H-M   'P 1'
#
loop_
_entity.id
_entity.type
_entity.pdbx_description
1 polymer ?
#
loop_
_entity_poly.entity_id
_entity_poly.type
_entity_poly.pdbx_seq_one_letter_code
_entity_poly.pdbx_strand_id
1 'polypeptide(L)'
;MTKFPQDTENQSKFIDYSIDSDDQRTESRDVQWQISNNQGETKYPTFINSEPDSAMTGVRSNSAVNPTPSTQDVSLSSATEEDTQTDSSLKPSTNAVEETSEWDHSSEDQQGDLDQEPSSPDQKDPQALQRWSGRAWVWVKSKIPTPEEGKTPWYRRVSVWVGIGVVTVGGGSLGYGGWKFYQLYQNLPEVTDLSTYNRDGTLTIKAGDGTILMQRGPATRDKVKLDEIPEQLVEAFVAIEDRRFYKHNGIDYQGIFRAFGSNLLAGGVVEGGSTITQQLARTVFLDQERSIVRKLREALLATKIERQMSKEDILEQYLNLVYLGSGAYGVADAALVYFSKPVQRLTLSEIATLAGLPPAPSQYSPLVDLETATERRNVVLQRMADAEVLTVARAEQVKQQKIAVQPSSPKRLQVRAPYFASYIEKELPKYISPEALELGGLTVETSVNLKWQEIAQTVVKEAVEIDGASQAFDQAALVAIDPRNGEVKALVGGASFADSEFNRVTQAQRQPGSTFKGLVYATAIAAGFSPYDSYKDEPYRIDGYRPMNYGNRHSNNWRSMISALSSSVNVVAVRVLVDVGFEPTIKMAQQMGIDSPLKPTYSLALGAYEVNLLELTNAYGTLADEGNHVPVHGIRRVVNQKGETIYQADFKPKRVLDKGSAAITTWMLEGVVESGTGTAAYLSDRNVAGKTGTSEEARDLWFIGYIPQMVTGVWLGNDDNKPTWGTSETAAYNWRQFMKQVVEDIPAEDFPKLPDLEGRKGSIKAKPHQPNSIVTGSSAVQKDDPDYHRFFSNTNKTNYNSRSYNDGYSGGYGYSGGYSSGGYSSGGYSSGGYSSGGYGYSGGYSSGGYGYSGY
;
A
#
# COMPACT_ATOMS: atom_id res chain seq x y z
N MET A 1 9.05 -70.71 -16.08
CA MET A 1 10.31 -69.97 -16.28
C MET A 1 10.03 -68.52 -15.94
N THR A 2 10.55 -67.93 -14.85
CA THR A 2 11.95 -67.50 -14.58
C THR A 2 12.40 -66.37 -15.51
N LYS A 3 12.98 -65.25 -15.03
CA LYS A 3 13.58 -64.99 -13.70
C LYS A 3 13.58 -63.49 -13.30
N PHE A 4 13.66 -63.26 -11.99
CA PHE A 4 13.93 -62.03 -11.22
C PHE A 4 15.43 -62.08 -10.73
N PRO A 5 15.99 -61.19 -9.86
CA PRO A 5 15.68 -59.78 -9.46
C PRO A 5 16.94 -58.86 -9.17
N GLN A 6 16.67 -57.65 -8.63
CA GLN A 6 17.30 -56.99 -7.44
C GLN A 6 18.66 -56.22 -7.43
N ASP A 7 18.68 -55.25 -6.48
CA ASP A 7 19.79 -54.72 -5.63
C ASP A 7 20.87 -53.75 -6.21
N THR A 8 21.43 -52.75 -5.48
CA THR A 8 21.22 -52.24 -4.08
C THR A 8 21.78 -50.81 -3.81
N GLU A 9 21.31 -50.15 -2.72
CA GLU A 9 22.06 -49.29 -1.76
C GLU A 9 22.68 -47.89 -2.13
N ASN A 10 22.89 -46.93 -1.20
CA ASN A 10 22.37 -46.67 0.18
C ASN A 10 22.54 -45.16 0.58
N GLN A 11 21.84 -44.76 1.65
CA GLN A 11 22.02 -43.57 2.51
C GLN A 11 21.62 -42.19 1.96
N SER A 12 21.11 -41.23 2.75
CA SER A 12 20.52 -41.24 4.13
C SER A 12 19.79 -39.88 4.39
N LYS A 13 19.11 -39.56 5.50
CA LYS A 13 18.86 -40.22 6.81
C LYS A 13 17.61 -39.62 7.49
N PHE A 14 16.97 -40.36 8.40
CA PHE A 14 16.00 -39.84 9.39
C PHE A 14 16.16 -40.63 10.72
N ILE A 15 15.83 -40.01 11.85
CA ILE A 15 15.70 -40.67 13.16
C ILE A 15 14.39 -40.19 13.78
N ASP A 16 13.61 -41.14 14.30
CA ASP A 16 12.34 -40.94 15.00
C ASP A 16 12.44 -41.63 16.37
N TYR A 17 11.74 -41.11 17.39
CA TYR A 17 11.70 -41.70 18.73
C TYR A 17 10.39 -41.39 19.45
N SER A 18 9.50 -42.38 19.43
CA SER A 18 8.41 -42.56 20.39
C SER A 18 8.93 -43.27 21.65
N ILE A 19 8.34 -43.02 22.82
CA ILE A 19 8.20 -43.99 23.93
C ILE A 19 7.10 -43.56 24.92
N ASP A 20 6.61 -44.56 25.65
CA ASP A 20 5.38 -44.69 26.44
C ASP A 20 4.90 -43.56 27.37
N SER A 21 3.60 -43.64 27.65
CA SER A 21 2.94 -43.16 28.86
C SER A 21 3.01 -44.18 30.00
N ASP A 22 3.29 -43.74 31.23
CA ASP A 22 2.48 -44.20 32.38
C ASP A 22 2.50 -43.23 33.58
N ASP A 23 1.57 -43.47 34.52
CA ASP A 23 1.15 -42.63 35.65
C ASP A 23 2.18 -42.42 36.78
N GLN A 24 2.22 -41.21 37.38
CA GLN A 24 2.03 -40.98 38.83
C GLN A 24 2.05 -39.48 39.22
N ARG A 25 1.57 -39.18 40.43
CA ARG A 25 1.25 -37.82 40.95
C ARG A 25 2.39 -37.22 41.79
N THR A 26 2.53 -35.88 41.82
CA THR A 26 2.29 -35.03 43.03
C THR A 26 2.57 -33.52 42.83
N GLU A 27 2.00 -32.71 43.74
CA GLU A 27 2.45 -31.38 44.21
C GLU A 27 2.64 -30.22 43.21
N SER A 28 1.55 -29.47 43.00
CA SER A 28 1.58 -28.03 42.73
C SER A 28 1.64 -27.23 44.03
N ARG A 29 2.52 -26.22 44.14
CA ARG A 29 2.49 -25.20 45.22
C ARG A 29 2.84 -23.79 44.72
N ASP A 30 1.83 -22.93 44.80
CA ASP A 30 1.87 -21.51 45.17
C ASP A 30 3.15 -20.68 44.94
N VAL A 31 3.05 -19.71 44.01
CA VAL A 31 3.51 -18.34 44.26
C VAL A 31 2.40 -17.38 43.86
N GLN A 32 1.74 -16.75 44.85
CA GLN A 32 0.77 -15.68 44.58
C GLN A 32 1.46 -14.33 44.36
N TRP A 33 0.86 -13.51 43.49
CA TRP A 33 1.01 -12.05 43.55
C TRP A 33 -0.29 -11.44 44.08
N GLN A 34 -0.18 -10.59 45.10
CA GLN A 34 -1.32 -10.10 45.86
C GLN A 34 -2.05 -8.95 45.14
N ILE A 35 -3.38 -9.06 45.06
CA ILE A 35 -4.25 -7.93 44.69
C ILE A 35 -4.45 -7.06 45.94
N SER A 36 -3.99 -5.81 45.88
CA SER A 36 -4.29 -4.80 46.91
C SER A 36 -5.56 -4.04 46.51
N ASN A 37 -6.70 -4.41 47.10
CA ASN A 37 -7.89 -3.57 47.08
C ASN A 37 -7.68 -2.40 48.05
N ASN A 38 -7.82 -1.16 47.57
CA ASN A 38 -8.03 -0.01 48.44
C ASN A 38 -9.11 0.90 47.85
N GLN A 39 -10.25 0.98 48.52
CA GLN A 39 -11.33 1.89 48.12
C GLN A 39 -11.02 3.31 48.62
N GLY A 40 -11.10 4.29 47.73
CA GLY A 40 -10.98 5.69 48.07
C GLY A 40 -11.83 6.54 47.13
N GLU A 41 -12.81 7.26 47.69
CA GLU A 41 -13.65 8.18 46.91
C GLU A 41 -12.82 9.33 46.34
N THR A 42 -13.07 9.70 45.08
CA THR A 42 -12.70 11.03 44.55
C THR A 42 -13.91 11.67 43.88
N LYS A 43 -14.12 12.95 44.21
CA LYS A 43 -15.32 13.72 43.87
C LYS A 43 -15.05 14.63 42.67
N TYR A 44 -16.08 14.91 41.89
CA TYR A 44 -16.10 16.03 40.94
C TYR A 44 -15.85 17.37 41.66
N PRO A 45 -15.12 18.30 41.01
CA PRO A 45 -15.28 19.72 41.26
C PRO A 45 -15.64 20.48 39.98
N THR A 46 -16.88 20.97 39.91
CA THR A 46 -17.23 22.18 39.11
C THR A 46 -16.82 23.42 39.92
N PHE A 47 -16.37 24.52 39.30
CA PHE A 47 -16.55 25.94 39.69
C PHE A 47 -15.65 26.81 38.77
N ILE A 48 -16.18 27.60 37.83
CA ILE A 48 -16.68 29.00 37.91
C ILE A 48 -15.58 30.10 37.73
N ASN A 49 -15.97 31.14 36.99
CA ASN A 49 -15.23 32.33 36.57
C ASN A 49 -14.52 33.13 37.68
N SER A 50 -13.45 33.83 37.30
CA SER A 50 -13.19 35.21 37.73
C SER A 50 -12.28 35.98 36.75
N GLU A 51 -12.71 37.17 36.33
CA GLU A 51 -11.82 38.27 35.94
C GLU A 51 -11.46 39.09 37.20
N PRO A 52 -10.49 40.03 37.15
CA PRO A 52 -10.90 41.42 36.86
C PRO A 52 -9.88 42.34 36.13
N ASP A 53 -10.44 43.28 35.36
CA ASP A 53 -10.04 44.69 35.13
C ASP A 53 -8.56 45.14 34.89
N SER A 54 -8.32 45.63 33.65
CA SER A 54 -8.07 47.05 33.28
C SER A 54 -6.88 47.86 33.90
N ALA A 55 -6.27 48.89 33.26
CA ALA A 55 -6.46 49.60 31.98
C ALA A 55 -5.20 50.43 31.57
N MET A 56 -5.29 51.14 30.42
CA MET A 56 -4.43 52.26 29.91
C MET A 56 -3.05 51.91 29.30
N THR A 57 -2.53 52.59 28.26
CA THR A 57 -3.11 53.46 27.19
C THR A 57 -2.08 53.63 26.04
N GLY A 58 -2.52 53.73 24.77
CA GLY A 58 -1.68 54.19 23.65
C GLY A 58 -2.39 54.14 22.28
N VAL A 59 -2.45 55.26 21.55
CA VAL A 59 -3.31 55.41 20.34
C VAL A 59 -2.61 56.20 19.23
N ARG A 60 -2.75 55.75 17.96
CA ARG A 60 -2.82 56.50 16.67
C ARG A 60 -2.74 55.48 15.49
N SER A 61 -3.73 55.35 14.60
CA SER A 61 -4.10 56.21 13.44
C SER A 61 -3.04 56.22 12.32
N ASN A 62 -3.35 56.15 11.01
CA ASN A 62 -4.65 56.21 10.34
C ASN A 62 -4.66 55.54 8.95
N SER A 63 -5.87 55.48 8.39
CA SER A 63 -6.34 54.79 7.19
C SER A 63 -6.06 55.44 5.81
N ALA A 64 -5.97 54.54 4.80
CA ALA A 64 -6.65 54.58 3.47
C ALA A 64 -6.08 55.32 2.24
N VAL A 65 -6.67 54.88 1.10
CA VAL A 65 -6.85 55.51 -0.24
C VAL A 65 -6.10 54.87 -1.43
N ASN A 66 -6.89 54.58 -2.48
CA ASN A 66 -6.61 53.99 -3.80
C ASN A 66 -6.01 55.04 -4.79
N PRO A 67 -5.54 54.74 -6.04
CA PRO A 67 -6.25 53.90 -7.04
C PRO A 67 -5.42 53.14 -8.12
N THR A 68 -6.16 52.43 -8.97
CA THR A 68 -5.76 51.74 -10.23
C THR A 68 -5.53 52.69 -11.42
N PRO A 69 -4.89 52.17 -12.49
CA PRO A 69 -5.53 52.06 -13.82
C PRO A 69 -5.42 50.59 -14.36
N SER A 70 -6.31 49.96 -15.16
CA SER A 70 -7.02 50.32 -16.41
C SER A 70 -6.08 50.58 -17.61
N THR A 71 -6.23 50.08 -18.85
CA THR A 71 -7.19 49.19 -19.57
C THR A 71 -6.39 48.14 -20.40
N GLN A 72 -6.83 47.33 -21.39
CA GLN A 72 -8.08 46.95 -22.09
C GLN A 72 -7.86 45.48 -22.60
N ASP A 73 -8.78 44.50 -22.59
CA ASP A 73 -10.03 44.27 -23.34
C ASP A 73 -9.90 43.81 -24.84
N VAL A 74 -10.43 42.61 -25.13
CA VAL A 74 -11.26 42.23 -26.33
C VAL A 74 -10.60 41.86 -27.70
N SER A 75 -10.28 40.56 -27.85
CA SER A 75 -10.93 39.59 -28.80
C SER A 75 -10.42 39.20 -30.22
N LEU A 76 -10.94 38.02 -30.66
CA LEU A 76 -11.34 37.57 -32.02
C LEU A 76 -10.36 36.96 -33.07
N SER A 77 -10.44 35.62 -33.17
CA SER A 77 -10.75 34.77 -34.37
C SER A 77 -9.91 34.74 -35.67
N SER A 78 -9.79 33.50 -36.19
CA SER A 78 -9.48 33.09 -37.59
C SER A 78 -8.04 33.35 -38.12
N ALA A 79 -7.52 32.69 -39.16
CA ALA A 79 -8.14 31.77 -40.14
C ALA A 79 -7.23 30.61 -40.61
N THR A 80 -7.77 29.84 -41.56
CA THR A 80 -7.31 28.66 -42.32
C THR A 80 -6.11 28.83 -43.25
N GLU A 81 -5.37 27.73 -43.50
CA GLU A 81 -4.74 27.20 -44.76
C GLU A 81 -3.75 26.09 -44.32
N GLU A 82 -3.67 24.83 -44.79
CA GLU A 82 -4.00 24.07 -46.04
C GLU A 82 -2.78 23.81 -46.96
N ASP A 83 -2.80 22.68 -47.70
CA ASP A 83 -1.76 22.09 -48.58
C ASP A 83 -0.42 21.60 -47.94
N THR A 84 0.25 20.51 -48.40
CA THR A 84 -0.08 19.39 -49.33
C THR A 84 0.80 18.13 -49.07
N GLN A 85 0.33 16.95 -49.51
CA GLN A 85 1.01 15.71 -50.05
C GLN A 85 2.46 15.32 -49.61
N THR A 86 2.89 14.05 -49.48
CA THR A 86 2.56 12.74 -50.11
C THR A 86 2.65 11.60 -49.06
N ASP A 87 1.72 10.64 -48.93
CA ASP A 87 1.36 9.48 -49.78
C ASP A 87 2.28 8.22 -49.70
N SER A 88 1.64 7.06 -49.46
CA SER A 88 2.14 5.67 -49.58
C SER A 88 3.30 5.19 -48.65
N SER A 89 3.45 3.91 -48.27
CA SER A 89 2.53 2.75 -48.20
C SER A 89 3.14 1.56 -47.40
N LEU A 90 2.37 0.47 -47.26
CA LEU A 90 2.76 -0.93 -46.97
C LEU A 90 3.06 -1.40 -45.51
N LYS A 91 2.57 -2.63 -45.25
CA LYS A 91 2.88 -3.56 -44.14
C LYS A 91 3.51 -4.85 -44.77
N PRO A 92 3.63 -6.01 -44.09
CA PRO A 92 4.67 -6.37 -43.11
C PRO A 92 5.41 -7.70 -43.45
N SER A 93 6.50 -8.00 -42.75
CA SER A 93 7.11 -9.35 -42.65
C SER A 93 8.01 -9.42 -41.40
N THR A 94 8.15 -10.47 -40.57
CA THR A 94 8.02 -11.95 -40.63
C THR A 94 9.19 -12.73 -41.23
N ASN A 95 9.54 -13.83 -40.54
CA ASN A 95 10.57 -14.86 -40.80
C ASN A 95 12.01 -14.49 -40.38
N ALA A 96 12.92 -15.37 -39.90
CA ALA A 96 12.95 -16.71 -39.25
C ALA A 96 14.19 -17.51 -39.71
N VAL A 97 14.43 -18.70 -39.11
CA VAL A 97 15.38 -19.78 -39.51
C VAL A 97 16.81 -19.72 -38.94
N GLU A 98 16.98 -20.38 -37.78
CA GLU A 98 17.83 -21.58 -37.48
C GLU A 98 19.36 -21.66 -37.74
N GLU A 99 19.94 -22.75 -37.19
CA GLU A 99 21.30 -23.34 -37.32
C GLU A 99 22.46 -22.66 -36.54
N THR A 100 23.38 -23.38 -35.85
CA THR A 100 23.56 -24.84 -35.59
C THR A 100 24.42 -25.12 -34.34
N SER A 101 24.28 -26.33 -33.77
CA SER A 101 25.24 -27.16 -32.97
C SER A 101 26.21 -26.49 -31.96
N GLU A 102 26.19 -26.81 -30.65
CA GLU A 102 26.42 -28.12 -30.00
C GLU A 102 27.90 -28.58 -30.03
N TRP A 103 28.57 -28.57 -28.86
CA TRP A 103 29.79 -29.32 -28.53
C TRP A 103 29.82 -29.60 -27.02
N ASP A 104 30.15 -30.84 -26.64
CA ASP A 104 30.23 -31.32 -25.26
C ASP A 104 31.29 -32.46 -25.17
N HIS A 105 31.67 -32.82 -23.95
CA HIS A 105 32.47 -33.98 -23.53
C HIS A 105 33.99 -34.01 -23.80
N SER A 106 34.69 -33.85 -22.67
CA SER A 106 35.92 -34.50 -22.23
C SER A 106 36.30 -35.88 -22.82
N SER A 107 37.59 -36.06 -23.10
CA SER A 107 38.47 -37.15 -22.59
C SER A 107 39.90 -36.83 -23.04
N GLU A 108 40.88 -36.64 -22.15
CA GLU A 108 41.62 -37.61 -21.31
C GLU A 108 42.75 -38.38 -22.02
N ASP A 109 43.91 -38.30 -21.36
CA ASP A 109 45.01 -39.25 -21.27
C ASP A 109 46.14 -39.45 -22.32
N GLN A 110 47.34 -39.29 -21.74
CA GLN A 110 48.56 -40.11 -21.88
C GLN A 110 49.68 -39.76 -22.89
N GLN A 111 50.72 -39.14 -22.31
CA GLN A 111 52.04 -39.78 -22.06
C GLN A 111 53.10 -39.72 -23.20
N GLY A 112 54.31 -39.25 -22.86
CA GLY A 112 55.44 -39.12 -23.80
C GLY A 112 56.63 -38.36 -23.20
N ASP A 113 57.52 -39.08 -22.53
CA ASP A 113 58.58 -38.57 -21.64
C ASP A 113 59.86 -38.04 -22.35
N LEU A 114 60.65 -37.27 -21.60
CA LEU A 114 62.11 -37.06 -21.68
C LEU A 114 62.81 -36.33 -22.86
N ASP A 115 63.50 -35.25 -22.49
CA ASP A 115 64.91 -34.89 -22.76
C ASP A 115 65.61 -35.29 -24.08
N GLN A 116 66.07 -34.29 -24.85
CA GLN A 116 67.49 -33.87 -24.79
C GLN A 116 67.79 -32.54 -25.53
N GLU A 117 68.99 -32.01 -25.27
CA GLU A 117 69.47 -30.66 -25.64
C GLU A 117 70.32 -30.68 -26.97
N PRO A 118 71.07 -29.63 -27.39
CA PRO A 118 70.67 -28.80 -28.53
C PRO A 118 71.67 -28.82 -29.73
N SER A 119 71.33 -28.12 -30.81
CA SER A 119 72.33 -27.37 -31.62
C SER A 119 71.70 -26.41 -32.65
N SER A 120 72.51 -25.45 -33.11
CA SER A 120 72.28 -24.49 -34.20
C SER A 120 73.42 -24.65 -35.24
N PRO A 121 73.60 -23.83 -36.32
CA PRO A 121 72.84 -22.64 -36.77
C PRO A 121 72.65 -22.51 -38.31
N ASP A 122 72.21 -21.31 -38.72
CA ASP A 122 72.65 -20.53 -39.91
C ASP A 122 71.85 -20.52 -41.24
N GLN A 123 72.11 -19.51 -42.08
CA GLN A 123 71.27 -18.97 -43.16
C GLN A 123 71.83 -19.15 -44.58
N LYS A 124 70.96 -19.14 -45.63
CA LYS A 124 70.94 -18.12 -46.75
C LYS A 124 70.01 -18.44 -47.95
N ASP A 125 69.25 -17.41 -48.35
CA ASP A 125 69.08 -16.71 -49.68
C ASP A 125 69.84 -17.25 -50.95
N PRO A 126 69.53 -16.91 -52.23
CA PRO A 126 68.44 -16.08 -52.85
C PRO A 126 67.74 -16.66 -54.13
N GLN A 127 66.88 -15.84 -54.78
CA GLN A 127 66.48 -15.75 -56.24
C GLN A 127 65.02 -16.14 -56.61
N ALA A 128 64.34 -15.56 -57.63
CA ALA A 128 64.43 -14.27 -58.36
C ALA A 128 63.16 -14.01 -59.22
N LEU A 129 62.93 -12.78 -59.74
CA LEU A 129 61.70 -12.33 -60.45
C LEU A 129 61.85 -12.01 -61.96
N GLN A 130 60.78 -12.26 -62.74
CA GLN A 130 60.50 -11.81 -64.14
C GLN A 130 59.06 -12.28 -64.53
N ARG A 131 58.22 -11.75 -65.46
CA ARG A 131 58.24 -10.73 -66.57
C ARG A 131 56.83 -10.05 -66.67
N TRP A 132 56.45 -9.27 -67.70
CA TRP A 132 56.92 -7.93 -68.16
C TRP A 132 56.05 -7.40 -69.33
N SER A 133 55.44 -6.21 -69.23
CA SER A 133 54.92 -5.36 -70.35
C SER A 133 54.31 -4.04 -69.82
N GLY A 134 54.24 -2.91 -70.54
CA GLY A 134 54.92 -2.54 -71.79
C GLY A 134 54.52 -1.14 -72.34
N ARG A 135 55.52 -0.27 -72.57
CA ARG A 135 55.67 0.83 -73.59
C ARG A 135 54.44 1.54 -74.23
N ALA A 136 54.48 2.82 -74.65
CA ALA A 136 55.38 3.98 -74.46
C ALA A 136 54.83 5.20 -75.24
N TRP A 137 55.31 6.43 -74.96
CA TRP A 137 55.50 7.53 -75.93
C TRP A 137 56.56 8.52 -75.40
N VAL A 138 57.16 9.34 -76.28
CA VAL A 138 58.38 10.12 -76.00
C VAL A 138 58.36 11.47 -76.75
N TRP A 139 58.69 12.60 -76.09
CA TRP A 139 59.70 13.62 -76.52
C TRP A 139 59.78 14.90 -75.63
N VAL A 140 60.95 15.57 -75.68
CA VAL A 140 61.35 16.91 -75.12
C VAL A 140 61.42 17.16 -73.59
N LYS A 141 62.66 17.09 -73.06
CA LYS A 141 63.36 17.97 -72.06
C LYS A 141 62.49 18.91 -71.16
N SER A 142 62.68 18.95 -69.82
CA SER A 142 63.90 19.49 -69.17
C SER A 142 63.81 19.54 -67.61
N LYS A 143 64.98 19.76 -66.95
CA LYS A 143 65.21 20.22 -65.55
C LYS A 143 64.60 19.45 -64.35
N ILE A 144 65.46 18.86 -63.53
CA ILE A 144 65.66 19.14 -62.07
C ILE A 144 66.92 18.35 -61.58
N PRO A 145 67.75 18.86 -60.63
CA PRO A 145 69.11 18.35 -60.39
C PRO A 145 69.28 17.36 -59.22
N THR A 146 70.43 16.68 -59.20
CA THR A 146 70.93 15.79 -58.13
C THR A 146 71.81 16.53 -57.11
N PRO A 147 71.63 16.34 -55.79
CA PRO A 147 72.57 16.78 -54.74
C PRO A 147 73.62 15.71 -54.37
N GLU A 148 74.69 16.14 -53.70
CA GLU A 148 75.92 15.37 -53.45
C GLU A 148 75.89 14.44 -52.21
N GLU A 149 76.78 13.45 -52.17
CA GLU A 149 77.03 12.60 -51.00
C GLU A 149 77.99 13.29 -50.02
N GLY A 150 77.62 13.39 -48.73
CA GLY A 150 78.51 14.05 -47.74
C GLY A 150 78.06 14.10 -46.28
N LYS A 151 76.82 13.71 -45.94
CA LYS A 151 76.32 13.41 -44.58
C LYS A 151 74.98 12.68 -44.72
N THR A 152 74.71 11.67 -43.88
CA THR A 152 73.34 11.18 -43.73
C THR A 152 72.47 12.27 -43.09
N PRO A 153 71.38 12.72 -43.75
CA PRO A 153 70.52 13.75 -43.18
C PRO A 153 69.97 13.33 -41.82
N TRP A 154 69.82 14.27 -40.89
CA TRP A 154 69.46 13.96 -39.50
C TRP A 154 68.14 13.16 -39.40
N TYR A 155 67.16 13.47 -40.26
CA TYR A 155 65.88 12.77 -40.39
C TYR A 155 65.98 11.34 -40.96
N ARG A 156 67.16 10.85 -41.37
CA ARG A 156 67.39 9.43 -41.72
C ARG A 156 67.99 8.60 -40.58
N ARG A 157 68.21 9.18 -39.40
CA ARG A 157 68.71 8.44 -38.22
C ARG A 157 67.56 7.76 -37.50
N VAL A 158 67.67 6.45 -37.26
CA VAL A 158 66.62 5.65 -36.58
C VAL A 158 66.28 6.23 -35.20
N SER A 159 67.28 6.72 -34.45
CA SER A 159 67.08 7.36 -33.15
C SER A 159 66.19 8.61 -33.18
N VAL A 160 66.11 9.33 -34.31
CA VAL A 160 65.19 10.47 -34.46
C VAL A 160 63.75 9.99 -34.58
N TRP A 161 63.49 8.92 -35.34
CA TRP A 161 62.16 8.34 -35.47
C TRP A 161 61.71 7.59 -34.21
N VAL A 162 62.63 6.94 -33.48
CA VAL A 162 62.34 6.38 -32.15
C VAL A 162 62.03 7.51 -31.15
N GLY A 163 62.79 8.61 -31.16
CA GLY A 163 62.52 9.78 -30.32
C GLY A 163 61.16 10.42 -30.63
N ILE A 164 60.84 10.63 -31.91
CA ILE A 164 59.52 11.10 -32.35
C ILE A 164 58.44 10.11 -31.92
N GLY A 165 58.63 8.81 -32.12
CA GLY A 165 57.68 7.77 -31.69
C GLY A 165 57.38 7.81 -30.19
N VAL A 166 58.42 7.91 -29.34
CA VAL A 166 58.26 8.05 -27.89
C VAL A 166 57.54 9.35 -27.51
N VAL A 167 57.86 10.47 -28.16
CA VAL A 167 57.18 11.77 -27.91
C VAL A 167 55.74 11.76 -28.40
N THR A 168 55.42 11.15 -29.54
CA THR A 168 54.06 11.06 -30.09
C THR A 168 53.20 10.07 -29.32
N VAL A 169 53.72 8.90 -28.94
CA VAL A 169 53.00 7.92 -28.11
C VAL A 169 52.84 8.46 -26.69
N GLY A 170 53.88 9.04 -26.09
CA GLY A 170 53.81 9.67 -24.76
C GLY A 170 52.85 10.87 -24.73
N GLY A 171 52.97 11.79 -25.69
CA GLY A 171 52.08 12.94 -25.83
C GLY A 171 50.63 12.55 -26.16
N GLY A 172 50.44 11.53 -26.99
CA GLY A 172 49.11 10.95 -27.28
C GLY A 172 48.49 10.29 -26.04
N SER A 173 49.29 9.60 -25.23
CA SER A 173 48.85 8.96 -23.99
C SER A 173 48.49 10.00 -22.91
N LEU A 174 49.29 11.06 -22.79
CA LEU A 174 49.00 12.21 -21.92
C LEU A 174 47.77 12.98 -22.38
N GLY A 175 47.60 13.19 -23.69
CA GLY A 175 46.43 13.84 -24.27
C GLY A 175 45.14 13.02 -24.08
N TYR A 176 45.19 11.70 -24.31
CA TYR A 176 44.07 10.80 -24.06
C TYR A 176 43.73 10.69 -22.57
N GLY A 177 44.75 10.61 -21.70
CA GLY A 177 44.57 10.63 -20.25
C GLY A 177 43.95 11.95 -19.76
N GLY A 178 44.43 13.09 -20.28
CA GLY A 178 43.85 14.42 -20.00
C GLY A 178 42.42 14.57 -20.52
N TRP A 179 42.11 14.03 -21.71
CA TRP A 179 40.75 14.00 -22.25
C TRP A 179 39.81 13.13 -21.40
N LYS A 180 40.25 11.94 -20.98
CA LYS A 180 39.50 11.08 -20.06
C LYS A 180 39.32 11.70 -18.68
N PHE A 181 40.33 12.39 -18.16
CA PHE A 181 40.21 13.18 -16.93
C PHE A 181 39.21 14.33 -17.08
N TYR A 182 39.21 15.03 -18.21
CA TYR A 182 38.26 16.11 -18.50
C TYR A 182 36.81 15.59 -18.62
N GLN A 183 36.59 14.47 -19.33
CA GLN A 183 35.28 13.79 -19.35
C GLN A 183 34.84 13.37 -17.94
N LEU A 184 35.76 12.79 -17.15
CA LEU A 184 35.48 12.36 -15.78
C LEU A 184 35.10 13.52 -14.86
N TYR A 185 35.74 14.69 -15.03
CA TYR A 185 35.49 15.90 -14.24
C TYR A 185 34.18 16.60 -14.62
N GLN A 186 33.87 16.71 -15.92
CA GLN A 186 32.60 17.30 -16.39
C GLN A 186 31.39 16.46 -15.99
N ASN A 187 31.55 15.13 -15.88
CA ASN A 187 30.49 14.21 -15.49
C ASN A 187 30.34 14.03 -13.96
N LEU A 188 30.86 14.95 -13.12
CA LEU A 188 30.70 14.87 -11.67
C LEU A 188 29.41 15.57 -11.21
N PRO A 189 28.54 14.91 -10.42
CA PRO A 189 27.27 15.48 -9.93
C PRO A 189 27.48 16.78 -9.14
N GLU A 190 26.45 17.62 -9.09
CA GLU A 190 26.50 18.88 -8.35
C GLU A 190 26.41 18.68 -6.83
N VAL A 191 27.02 19.58 -6.07
CA VAL A 191 27.11 19.49 -4.61
C VAL A 191 25.84 20.01 -3.92
N THR A 192 25.00 20.73 -4.66
CA THR A 192 23.68 21.24 -4.26
C THR A 192 22.73 20.15 -3.75
N ASP A 193 22.90 18.89 -4.17
CA ASP A 193 22.11 17.76 -3.67
C ASP A 193 22.44 17.38 -2.20
N LEU A 194 23.59 17.77 -1.63
CA LEU A 194 24.00 17.29 -0.30
C LEU A 194 23.07 17.73 0.85
N SER A 195 22.48 18.92 0.76
CA SER A 195 21.58 19.43 1.79
C SER A 195 20.19 18.77 1.72
N THR A 196 19.67 18.58 0.49
CA THR A 196 18.36 17.98 0.19
C THR A 196 18.34 16.46 0.28
N TYR A 197 19.49 15.79 0.16
CA TYR A 197 19.62 14.34 0.22
C TYR A 197 18.97 13.74 1.48
N ASN A 198 17.94 12.91 1.25
CA ASN A 198 17.46 11.87 2.15
C ASN A 198 18.06 10.52 1.72
N ARG A 199 17.94 9.48 2.56
CA ARG A 199 18.66 8.22 2.36
C ARG A 199 17.84 7.08 1.75
N ASP A 200 18.51 6.42 0.82
CA ASP A 200 18.30 5.08 0.26
C ASP A 200 17.83 4.04 1.29
N GLY A 201 17.12 3.02 0.82
CA GLY A 201 16.66 1.89 1.63
C GLY A 201 15.60 2.21 2.69
N THR A 202 15.15 3.46 2.81
CA THR A 202 14.01 3.84 3.64
C THR A 202 12.71 3.92 2.84
N LEU A 203 11.59 3.50 3.43
CA LEU A 203 10.23 3.69 2.91
C LEU A 203 9.39 4.35 3.99
N THR A 204 8.95 5.58 3.74
CA THR A 204 8.14 6.38 4.66
C THR A 204 6.75 6.59 4.09
N ILE A 205 5.72 5.98 4.70
CA ILE A 205 4.32 6.19 4.31
C ILE A 205 3.70 7.24 5.23
N LYS A 206 3.13 8.30 4.65
CA LYS A 206 2.47 9.42 5.34
C LYS A 206 0.98 9.44 5.05
N ALA A 207 0.17 9.75 6.06
CA ALA A 207 -1.26 10.01 5.96
C ALA A 207 -1.56 11.33 5.23
N GLY A 208 -2.84 11.61 5.00
CA GLY A 208 -3.30 12.81 4.28
C GLY A 208 -3.04 14.15 4.99
N ASP A 209 -2.62 14.11 6.25
CA ASP A 209 -2.15 15.24 7.08
C ASP A 209 -0.62 15.37 7.13
N GLY A 210 0.11 14.43 6.49
CA GLY A 210 1.57 14.33 6.54
C GLY A 210 2.13 13.47 7.69
N THR A 211 1.29 13.00 8.63
CA THR A 211 1.71 12.14 9.75
C THR A 211 2.26 10.81 9.24
N ILE A 212 3.44 10.39 9.73
CA ILE A 212 4.04 9.11 9.37
C ILE A 212 3.18 7.96 9.92
N LEU A 213 2.62 7.16 9.02
CA LEU A 213 1.87 5.93 9.31
C LEU A 213 2.81 4.76 9.62
N MET A 214 3.88 4.66 8.83
CA MET A 214 4.87 3.58 8.88
C MET A 214 6.19 4.12 8.33
N GLN A 215 7.30 3.67 8.90
CA GLN A 215 8.61 3.77 8.28
C GLN A 215 9.28 2.40 8.32
N ARG A 216 9.78 1.94 7.17
CA ARG A 216 10.65 0.76 7.03
C ARG A 216 12.03 1.20 6.53
N GLY A 217 13.02 0.32 6.71
CA GLY A 217 14.43 0.61 6.47
C GLY A 217 15.21 0.94 7.74
N PRO A 218 16.46 1.42 7.61
CA PRO A 218 17.32 1.75 8.75
C PRO A 218 16.74 2.87 9.62
N ALA A 219 17.13 2.88 10.91
CA ALA A 219 16.69 3.90 11.85
C ALA A 219 17.21 5.27 11.40
N THR A 220 16.27 6.17 11.12
CA THR A 220 16.55 7.53 10.65
C THR A 220 15.64 8.52 11.38
N ARG A 221 16.25 9.35 12.22
CA ARG A 221 15.63 10.54 12.81
C ARG A 221 16.03 11.79 12.02
N ASP A 222 15.45 12.92 12.41
CA ASP A 222 15.70 14.23 11.80
C ASP A 222 17.19 14.61 11.91
N LYS A 223 17.74 15.28 10.87
CA LYS A 223 19.16 15.66 10.83
C LYS A 223 19.50 16.53 12.04
N VAL A 224 20.48 16.09 12.84
CA VAL A 224 20.95 16.82 14.04
C VAL A 224 22.04 17.80 13.63
N LYS A 225 21.92 19.06 14.06
CA LYS A 225 22.89 20.09 13.70
C LYS A 225 24.24 19.90 14.40
N LEU A 226 25.31 20.46 13.84
CA LEU A 226 26.64 20.37 14.45
C LEU A 226 26.72 21.04 15.84
N ASP A 227 25.97 22.12 16.09
CA ASP A 227 25.90 22.80 17.39
C ASP A 227 25.09 22.02 18.45
N GLU A 228 24.27 21.06 18.03
CA GLU A 228 23.56 20.12 18.90
C GLU A 228 24.40 18.86 19.23
N ILE A 229 25.49 18.60 18.50
CA ILE A 229 26.40 17.47 18.73
C ILE A 229 27.48 17.86 19.75
N PRO A 230 27.81 17.03 20.77
CA PRO A 230 28.88 17.34 21.70
C PRO A 230 30.24 17.54 21.00
N GLU A 231 30.95 18.60 21.36
CA GLU A 231 32.31 18.90 20.87
C GLU A 231 33.23 17.67 20.96
N GLN A 232 33.27 16.99 22.11
CA GLN A 232 34.03 15.75 22.33
C GLN A 232 33.69 14.60 21.36
N LEU A 233 32.49 14.60 20.77
CA LEU A 233 32.09 13.63 19.75
C LEU A 233 32.66 14.03 18.38
N VAL A 234 32.56 15.30 18.01
CA VAL A 234 33.19 15.84 16.79
C VAL A 234 34.70 15.62 16.84
N GLU A 235 35.34 15.97 17.97
CA GLU A 235 36.77 15.75 18.22
C GLU A 235 37.16 14.27 18.15
N ALA A 236 36.34 13.34 18.68
CA ALA A 236 36.63 11.91 18.62
C ALA A 236 36.68 11.38 17.18
N PHE A 237 35.69 11.75 16.35
CA PHE A 237 35.66 11.39 14.93
C PHE A 237 36.81 12.03 14.14
N VAL A 238 37.09 13.32 14.38
CA VAL A 238 38.25 14.00 13.76
C VAL A 238 39.57 13.34 14.20
N ALA A 239 39.75 12.99 15.47
CA ALA A 239 41.00 12.40 15.95
C ALA A 239 41.31 11.01 15.35
N ILE A 240 40.30 10.17 15.12
CA ILE A 240 40.47 8.80 14.58
C ILE A 240 40.44 8.72 13.05
N GLU A 241 39.51 9.41 12.38
CA GLU A 241 39.34 9.31 10.93
C GLU A 241 40.24 10.32 10.17
N ASP A 242 40.40 11.54 10.69
CA ASP A 242 41.05 12.62 9.95
C ASP A 242 41.66 13.72 10.86
N ARG A 243 42.76 13.38 11.55
CA ARG A 243 43.43 14.27 12.53
C ARG A 243 43.94 15.58 11.92
N ARG A 244 43.80 15.79 10.61
CA ARG A 244 44.20 17.01 9.89
C ARG A 244 43.09 17.60 9.02
N PHE A 245 41.84 17.23 9.27
CA PHE A 245 40.65 17.71 8.58
C PHE A 245 40.67 19.22 8.33
N TYR A 246 40.89 20.04 9.38
CA TYR A 246 40.96 21.51 9.29
C TYR A 246 42.22 22.09 8.62
N LYS A 247 43.15 21.25 8.13
CA LYS A 247 44.47 21.64 7.60
C LYS A 247 44.70 21.23 6.13
N HIS A 248 43.70 20.65 5.47
CA HIS A 248 43.73 20.33 4.04
C HIS A 248 42.40 20.68 3.36
N ASN A 249 42.37 20.66 2.02
CA ASN A 249 41.17 20.95 1.23
C ASN A 249 40.78 19.66 0.48
N GLY A 250 39.96 18.80 1.10
CA GLY A 250 39.44 17.55 0.54
C GLY A 250 40.41 16.36 0.52
N ILE A 251 41.71 16.58 0.35
CA ILE A 251 42.73 15.52 0.22
C ILE A 251 43.94 15.83 1.13
N ASP A 252 44.24 14.97 2.10
CA ASP A 252 45.51 15.05 2.84
C ASP A 252 46.65 14.34 2.08
N TYR A 253 47.33 15.07 1.20
CA TYR A 253 48.49 14.58 0.46
C TYR A 253 49.62 14.06 1.37
N GLN A 254 49.93 14.74 2.47
CA GLN A 254 51.00 14.29 3.37
C GLN A 254 50.53 13.15 4.30
N GLY A 255 49.21 13.03 4.52
CA GLY A 255 48.59 11.86 5.15
C GLY A 255 48.73 10.62 4.27
N ILE A 256 48.48 10.75 2.96
CA ILE A 256 48.70 9.72 1.96
C ILE A 256 50.18 9.29 1.90
N PHE A 257 51.13 10.23 1.82
CA PHE A 257 52.56 9.90 1.82
C PHE A 257 53.01 9.21 3.13
N ARG A 258 52.49 9.65 4.29
CA ARG A 258 52.78 9.04 5.60
C ARG A 258 52.24 7.62 5.68
N ALA A 259 50.99 7.39 5.28
CA ALA A 259 50.35 6.08 5.27
C ALA A 259 51.01 5.13 4.25
N PHE A 260 51.45 5.63 3.10
CA PHE A 260 52.24 4.85 2.14
C PHE A 260 53.56 4.37 2.76
N GLY A 261 54.27 5.27 3.46
CA GLY A 261 55.51 4.92 4.17
C GLY A 261 55.31 3.88 5.28
N SER A 262 54.29 4.03 6.13
CA SER A 262 54.00 3.06 7.19
C SER A 262 53.57 1.70 6.64
N ASN A 263 52.73 1.69 5.60
CA ASN A 263 52.20 0.45 5.03
C ASN A 263 53.28 -0.33 4.26
N LEU A 264 54.22 0.38 3.61
CA LEU A 264 55.39 -0.24 2.98
C LEU A 264 56.36 -0.86 4.01
N LEU A 265 56.56 -0.20 5.15
CA LEU A 265 57.41 -0.72 6.24
C LEU A 265 56.77 -1.90 6.99
N ALA A 266 55.43 -1.94 7.07
CA ALA A 266 54.69 -2.98 7.78
C ALA A 266 54.28 -4.19 6.91
N GLY A 267 54.52 -4.14 5.59
CA GLY A 267 54.13 -5.21 4.66
C GLY A 267 52.61 -5.37 4.45
N GLY A 268 51.81 -4.38 4.83
CA GLY A 268 50.35 -4.45 4.83
C GLY A 268 49.69 -3.10 5.12
N VAL A 269 48.36 -3.03 5.03
CA VAL A 269 47.60 -1.80 5.29
C VAL A 269 47.41 -1.63 6.80
N VAL A 270 48.21 -0.75 7.42
CA VAL A 270 48.16 -0.43 8.85
C VAL A 270 47.47 0.91 9.11
N GLU A 271 47.60 1.87 8.20
CA GLU A 271 46.87 3.15 8.26
C GLU A 271 46.10 3.46 6.97
N GLY A 272 44.90 4.01 7.15
CA GLY A 272 44.07 4.55 6.08
C GLY A 272 44.44 5.99 5.73
N GLY A 273 44.50 6.30 4.44
CA GLY A 273 44.79 7.64 3.91
C GLY A 273 43.58 8.32 3.26
N SER A 274 42.37 8.16 3.81
CA SER A 274 41.13 8.78 3.29
C SER A 274 40.61 9.81 4.28
N THR A 275 40.28 11.00 3.78
CA THR A 275 39.76 12.13 4.58
C THR A 275 38.27 11.99 4.87
N ILE A 276 37.76 12.71 5.87
CA ILE A 276 36.31 12.80 6.16
C ILE A 276 35.53 13.21 4.91
N THR A 277 36.02 14.21 4.15
CA THR A 277 35.38 14.69 2.92
C THR A 277 35.36 13.64 1.80
N GLN A 278 36.39 12.79 1.68
CA GLN A 278 36.36 11.64 0.75
C GLN A 278 35.36 10.58 1.18
N GLN A 279 35.20 10.36 2.49
CA GLN A 279 34.20 9.42 3.01
C GLN A 279 32.78 9.94 2.77
N LEU A 280 32.52 11.23 2.97
CA LEU A 280 31.24 11.87 2.61
C LEU A 280 30.95 11.76 1.10
N ALA A 281 31.92 12.10 0.25
CA ALA A 281 31.80 11.99 -1.20
C ALA A 281 31.50 10.55 -1.66
N ARG A 282 32.14 9.56 -1.02
CA ARG A 282 31.88 8.13 -1.25
C ARG A 282 30.48 7.71 -0.83
N THR A 283 29.95 8.25 0.26
CA THR A 283 28.64 7.85 0.83
C THR A 283 27.43 8.40 0.06
N VAL A 284 27.57 9.54 -0.65
CA VAL A 284 26.41 10.21 -1.29
C VAL A 284 26.44 10.18 -2.83
N PHE A 285 27.60 10.03 -3.46
CA PHE A 285 27.74 10.22 -4.91
C PHE A 285 28.36 9.04 -5.69
N LEU A 286 28.68 7.92 -5.04
CA LEU A 286 29.46 6.84 -5.67
C LEU A 286 29.05 5.43 -5.24
N ASP A 287 28.83 4.57 -6.24
CA ASP A 287 28.51 3.16 -6.07
C ASP A 287 29.63 2.35 -5.40
N GLN A 288 29.33 1.16 -4.89
CA GLN A 288 30.26 0.39 -4.04
C GLN A 288 31.45 -0.27 -4.78
N GLU A 289 31.54 -0.16 -6.11
CA GLU A 289 32.55 -0.84 -6.94
C GLU A 289 34.00 -0.55 -6.52
N ARG A 290 34.79 -1.58 -6.17
CA ARG A 290 36.20 -1.41 -5.73
C ARG A 290 37.18 -1.13 -6.89
N SER A 291 37.02 0.02 -7.56
CA SER A 291 37.87 0.48 -8.66
C SER A 291 38.79 1.66 -8.28
N ILE A 292 39.99 1.71 -8.87
CA ILE A 292 40.91 2.86 -8.79
C ILE A 292 40.25 4.13 -9.37
N VAL A 293 39.41 3.97 -10.40
CA VAL A 293 38.67 5.09 -11.01
C VAL A 293 37.66 5.69 -10.02
N ARG A 294 37.02 4.86 -9.19
CA ARG A 294 36.16 5.35 -8.09
C ARG A 294 36.97 6.16 -7.07
N LYS A 295 38.17 5.72 -6.70
CA LYS A 295 39.01 6.48 -5.75
C LYS A 295 39.51 7.82 -6.33
N LEU A 296 39.68 7.92 -7.65
CA LEU A 296 39.89 9.20 -8.33
C LEU A 296 38.62 10.09 -8.31
N ARG A 297 37.43 9.52 -8.53
CA ARG A 297 36.16 10.25 -8.38
C ARG A 297 35.96 10.77 -6.94
N GLU A 298 36.23 9.95 -5.92
CA GLU A 298 36.18 10.37 -4.50
C GLU A 298 37.06 11.60 -4.25
N ALA A 299 38.30 11.58 -4.77
CA ALA A 299 39.25 12.68 -4.59
C ALA A 299 38.79 13.97 -5.30
N LEU A 300 38.26 13.87 -6.52
CA LEU A 300 37.74 15.02 -7.26
C LEU A 300 36.46 15.59 -6.62
N LEU A 301 35.54 14.73 -6.17
CA LEU A 301 34.32 15.14 -5.47
C LEU A 301 34.62 15.78 -4.12
N ALA A 302 35.52 15.21 -3.31
CA ALA A 302 35.99 15.85 -2.08
C ALA A 302 36.58 17.25 -2.34
N THR A 303 37.34 17.41 -3.44
CA THR A 303 37.88 18.71 -3.88
C THR A 303 36.78 19.68 -4.37
N LYS A 304 35.66 19.17 -4.88
CA LYS A 304 34.48 19.97 -5.30
C LYS A 304 33.69 20.44 -4.07
N ILE A 305 33.40 19.54 -3.14
CA ILE A 305 32.69 19.80 -1.87
C ILE A 305 33.42 20.90 -1.06
N GLU A 306 34.74 20.77 -0.88
CA GLU A 306 35.57 21.72 -0.12
C GLU A 306 35.78 23.09 -0.78
N ARG A 307 35.15 23.33 -1.94
CA ARG A 307 35.06 24.65 -2.58
C ARG A 307 33.67 25.28 -2.46
N GLN A 308 32.69 24.53 -1.96
CA GLN A 308 31.27 24.90 -1.97
C GLN A 308 30.61 24.77 -0.59
N MET A 309 31.28 24.19 0.40
CA MET A 309 30.81 23.98 1.77
C MET A 309 31.91 24.32 2.79
N SER A 310 31.53 24.75 4.00
CA SER A 310 32.46 24.96 5.11
C SER A 310 32.91 23.64 5.75
N LYS A 311 33.92 23.68 6.63
CA LYS A 311 34.39 22.50 7.37
C LYS A 311 33.31 21.98 8.32
N GLU A 312 32.53 22.92 8.83
CA GLU A 312 31.42 22.75 9.75
C GLU A 312 30.26 22.06 9.02
N ASP A 313 29.86 22.54 7.84
CA ASP A 313 28.82 21.88 7.02
C ASP A 313 29.24 20.45 6.61
N ILE A 314 30.52 20.25 6.27
CA ILE A 314 31.05 18.94 5.89
C ILE A 314 31.03 17.97 7.08
N LEU A 315 31.35 18.44 8.30
CA LEU A 315 31.23 17.64 9.51
C LEU A 315 29.76 17.35 9.86
N GLU A 316 28.86 18.31 9.72
CA GLU A 316 27.43 18.08 9.94
C GLU A 316 26.89 17.01 8.99
N GLN A 317 27.13 17.16 7.68
CA GLN A 317 26.71 16.16 6.70
C GLN A 317 27.45 14.83 6.87
N TYR A 318 28.70 14.78 7.34
CA TYR A 318 29.38 13.50 7.62
C TYR A 318 28.86 12.81 8.88
N LEU A 319 28.65 13.53 9.99
CA LEU A 319 28.21 12.97 11.26
C LEU A 319 26.73 12.55 11.23
N ASN A 320 25.91 13.20 10.41
CA ASN A 320 24.61 12.65 10.00
C ASN A 320 24.80 11.52 8.96
N LEU A 321 25.68 11.71 7.97
CA LEU A 321 25.93 10.88 6.78
C LEU A 321 26.45 9.44 7.04
N VAL A 322 27.30 9.24 8.05
CA VAL A 322 28.11 8.01 8.24
C VAL A 322 27.28 6.79 8.68
N TYR A 323 27.51 5.62 8.06
CA TYR A 323 26.93 4.36 8.54
C TYR A 323 27.73 3.82 9.73
N LEU A 324 27.04 3.51 10.83
CA LEU A 324 27.66 3.12 12.09
C LEU A 324 27.27 1.69 12.54
N GLY A 325 26.72 0.87 11.65
CA GLY A 325 26.38 -0.52 11.95
C GLY A 325 24.96 -0.68 12.51
N SER A 326 24.48 -1.92 12.59
CA SER A 326 23.17 -2.28 13.20
C SER A 326 21.97 -1.43 12.72
N GLY A 327 21.99 -0.94 11.46
CA GLY A 327 20.94 -0.06 10.92
C GLY A 327 20.95 1.38 11.45
N ALA A 328 22.02 1.81 12.13
CA ALA A 328 22.24 3.17 12.59
C ALA A 328 23.00 4.00 11.53
N TYR A 329 22.40 5.13 11.15
CA TYR A 329 22.84 5.95 10.03
C TYR A 329 23.03 7.41 10.49
N GLY A 330 24.20 7.68 11.05
CA GLY A 330 24.55 8.92 11.72
C GLY A 330 24.67 8.78 13.23
N VAL A 331 25.40 9.69 13.86
CA VAL A 331 25.77 9.61 15.28
C VAL A 331 24.56 9.69 16.22
N ALA A 332 23.47 10.34 15.79
CA ALA A 332 22.23 10.45 16.54
C ALA A 332 21.43 9.14 16.60
N ASP A 333 21.27 8.47 15.46
CA ASP A 333 20.61 7.16 15.42
C ASP A 333 21.48 6.09 16.12
N ALA A 334 22.81 6.17 16.00
CA ALA A 334 23.72 5.26 16.71
C ALA A 334 23.68 5.44 18.24
N ALA A 335 23.53 6.67 18.73
CA ALA A 335 23.33 6.95 20.16
C ALA A 335 22.07 6.27 20.74
N LEU A 336 20.98 6.21 19.96
CA LEU A 336 19.77 5.46 20.32
C LEU A 336 19.95 3.95 20.17
N VAL A 337 20.44 3.49 19.03
CA VAL A 337 20.55 2.05 18.68
C VAL A 337 21.48 1.32 19.65
N TYR A 338 22.60 1.92 20.05
CA TYR A 338 23.58 1.28 20.92
C TYR A 338 23.37 1.59 22.42
N PHE A 339 22.88 2.77 22.77
CA PHE A 339 22.89 3.26 24.16
C PHE A 339 21.57 3.87 24.65
N SER A 340 20.49 3.84 23.85
CA SER A 340 19.18 4.43 24.19
C SER A 340 19.22 5.92 24.60
N LYS A 341 20.23 6.68 24.16
CA LYS A 341 20.51 8.05 24.60
C LYS A 341 20.46 9.05 23.44
N PRO A 342 20.03 10.30 23.67
CA PRO A 342 20.33 11.40 22.75
C PRO A 342 21.84 11.74 22.83
N VAL A 343 22.41 12.29 21.75
CA VAL A 343 23.88 12.50 21.63
C VAL A 343 24.46 13.31 22.79
N GLN A 344 23.72 14.29 23.31
CA GLN A 344 24.12 15.17 24.40
C GLN A 344 24.21 14.46 25.78
N ARG A 345 23.88 13.17 25.86
CA ARG A 345 23.99 12.34 27.07
C ARG A 345 24.94 11.15 26.94
N LEU A 346 25.69 11.06 25.83
CA LEU A 346 26.73 10.05 25.67
C LEU A 346 27.92 10.34 26.59
N THR A 347 28.46 9.30 27.22
CA THR A 347 29.73 9.37 27.96
C THR A 347 30.92 9.24 27.01
N LEU A 348 32.11 9.65 27.45
CA LEU A 348 33.33 9.55 26.64
C LEU A 348 33.67 8.10 26.20
N SER A 349 33.30 7.09 26.99
CA SER A 349 33.42 5.68 26.60
C SER A 349 32.51 5.34 25.41
N GLU A 350 31.28 5.85 25.41
CA GLU A 350 30.28 5.63 24.37
C GLU A 350 30.61 6.44 23.10
N ILE A 351 31.03 7.70 23.25
CA ILE A 351 31.55 8.55 22.17
C ILE A 351 32.72 7.86 21.45
N ALA A 352 33.73 7.41 22.19
CA ALA A 352 34.88 6.72 21.62
C ALA A 352 34.51 5.35 21.02
N THR A 353 33.39 4.75 21.44
CA THR A 353 32.85 3.54 20.82
C THR A 353 32.26 3.89 19.46
N LEU A 354 31.35 4.89 19.38
CA LEU A 354 30.72 5.30 18.12
C LEU A 354 31.73 5.76 17.07
N ALA A 355 32.72 6.57 17.46
CA ALA A 355 33.80 7.02 16.58
C ALA A 355 34.74 5.88 16.14
N GLY A 356 34.69 4.71 16.81
CA GLY A 356 35.46 3.53 16.42
C GLY A 356 34.88 2.77 15.22
N LEU A 357 33.58 2.90 14.97
CA LEU A 357 32.79 2.06 14.05
C LEU A 357 33.07 2.26 12.53
N PRO A 358 33.29 3.48 11.99
CA PRO A 358 33.26 3.75 10.55
C PRO A 358 34.07 2.82 9.61
N PRO A 359 35.28 2.32 9.96
CA PRO A 359 36.06 1.50 9.04
C PRO A 359 35.49 0.11 8.79
N ALA A 360 34.76 -0.46 9.75
CA ALA A 360 34.14 -1.79 9.64
C ALA A 360 32.88 -1.89 10.53
N PRO A 361 31.79 -1.16 10.23
CA PRO A 361 30.72 -0.92 11.20
C PRO A 361 29.99 -2.18 11.68
N SER A 362 29.88 -3.20 10.82
CA SER A 362 29.29 -4.50 11.20
C SER A 362 30.20 -5.36 12.08
N GLN A 363 31.52 -5.21 11.98
CA GLN A 363 32.51 -5.98 12.75
C GLN A 363 32.84 -5.32 14.09
N TYR A 364 32.91 -3.99 14.12
CA TYR A 364 33.19 -3.21 15.33
C TYR A 364 31.93 -2.89 16.15
N SER A 365 30.76 -3.36 15.71
CA SER A 365 29.49 -3.18 16.42
C SER A 365 29.54 -3.87 17.81
N PRO A 366 29.36 -3.14 18.93
CA PRO A 366 29.35 -3.73 20.28
C PRO A 366 28.11 -4.61 20.55
N LEU A 367 27.21 -4.78 19.59
CA LEU A 367 26.10 -5.74 19.61
C LEU A 367 26.43 -7.05 18.87
N VAL A 368 27.58 -7.11 18.19
CA VAL A 368 28.10 -8.30 17.48
C VAL A 368 29.34 -8.84 18.19
N ASP A 369 30.32 -7.97 18.44
CA ASP A 369 31.54 -8.31 19.16
C ASP A 369 31.92 -7.16 20.11
N LEU A 370 31.72 -7.39 21.40
CA LEU A 370 32.00 -6.42 22.46
C LEU A 370 33.51 -6.30 22.76
N GLU A 371 34.31 -7.32 22.46
CA GLU A 371 35.75 -7.34 22.72
C GLU A 371 36.48 -6.54 21.64
N THR A 372 36.25 -6.86 20.35
CA THR A 372 36.79 -6.07 19.23
C THR A 372 36.29 -4.62 19.27
N ALA A 373 35.03 -4.36 19.67
CA ALA A 373 34.54 -3.00 19.89
C ALA A 373 35.28 -2.27 21.03
N THR A 374 35.63 -2.98 22.11
CA THR A 374 36.40 -2.44 23.25
C THR A 374 37.83 -2.10 22.84
N GLU A 375 38.50 -2.97 22.07
CA GLU A 375 39.82 -2.68 21.51
C GLU A 375 39.77 -1.46 20.58
N ARG A 376 38.81 -1.43 19.65
CA ARG A 376 38.66 -0.33 18.68
C ARG A 376 38.39 1.01 19.38
N ARG A 377 37.53 1.04 20.40
CA ARG A 377 37.31 2.19 21.29
C ARG A 377 38.61 2.62 21.98
N ASN A 378 39.42 1.69 22.46
CA ASN A 378 40.69 2.00 23.13
C ASN A 378 41.70 2.65 22.17
N VAL A 379 41.67 2.30 20.87
CA VAL A 379 42.43 3.01 19.82
C VAL A 379 41.92 4.44 19.61
N VAL A 380 40.60 4.67 19.61
CA VAL A 380 40.04 6.04 19.54
C VAL A 380 40.49 6.88 20.74
N LEU A 381 40.37 6.36 21.96
CA LEU A 381 40.83 7.05 23.18
C LEU A 381 42.33 7.38 23.13
N GLN A 382 43.14 6.51 22.50
CA GLN A 382 44.55 6.81 22.25
C GLN A 382 44.72 7.94 21.23
N ARG A 383 44.03 7.90 20.08
CA ARG A 383 44.12 8.95 19.06
C ARG A 383 43.64 10.32 19.56
N MET A 384 42.65 10.38 20.44
CA MET A 384 42.24 11.62 21.11
C MET A 384 43.34 12.17 22.03
N ALA A 385 44.13 11.31 22.67
CA ALA A 385 45.29 11.73 23.44
C ALA A 385 46.49 12.13 22.54
N ASP A 386 46.74 11.40 21.46
CA ASP A 386 47.71 11.73 20.41
C ASP A 386 47.35 13.05 19.65
N ALA A 387 46.14 13.57 19.85
CA ALA A 387 45.63 14.82 19.29
C ALA A 387 45.54 15.95 20.33
N GLU A 388 46.01 15.74 21.56
CA GLU A 388 45.98 16.68 22.70
C GLU A 388 44.58 17.10 23.20
N VAL A 389 43.51 16.57 22.59
CA VAL A 389 42.11 16.70 23.03
C VAL A 389 41.88 16.09 24.41
N LEU A 390 42.55 14.96 24.69
CA LEU A 390 42.36 14.18 25.92
C LEU A 390 43.68 13.98 26.66
N THR A 391 43.69 14.18 27.98
CA THR A 391 44.89 13.86 28.77
C THR A 391 45.11 12.34 28.81
N VAL A 392 46.36 11.90 28.69
CA VAL A 392 46.72 10.46 28.71
C VAL A 392 46.16 9.75 29.95
N ALA A 393 46.24 10.39 31.12
CA ALA A 393 45.68 9.85 32.36
C ALA A 393 44.15 9.65 32.29
N ARG A 394 43.41 10.53 31.60
CA ARG A 394 41.96 10.38 31.38
C ARG A 394 41.66 9.32 30.32
N ALA A 395 42.48 9.20 29.27
CA ALA A 395 42.37 8.13 28.28
C ALA A 395 42.48 6.75 28.97
N GLU A 396 43.53 6.53 29.77
CA GLU A 396 43.69 5.28 30.55
C GLU A 396 42.54 5.03 31.52
N GLN A 397 42.04 6.07 32.21
CA GLN A 397 40.88 5.94 33.10
C GLN A 397 39.60 5.48 32.36
N VAL A 398 39.41 5.88 31.10
CA VAL A 398 38.24 5.47 30.29
C VAL A 398 38.47 4.11 29.62
N LYS A 399 39.70 3.76 29.23
CA LYS A 399 40.03 2.41 28.73
C LYS A 399 39.66 1.31 29.73
N GLN A 400 39.77 1.59 31.04
CA GLN A 400 39.36 0.67 32.13
C GLN A 400 37.84 0.51 32.30
N GLN A 401 37.02 1.36 31.69
CA GLN A 401 35.56 1.24 31.76
C GLN A 401 35.07 0.15 30.80
N LYS A 402 34.00 -0.57 31.15
CA LYS A 402 33.31 -1.46 30.21
C LYS A 402 32.42 -0.65 29.26
N ILE A 403 32.22 -1.13 28.03
CA ILE A 403 31.14 -0.63 27.17
C ILE A 403 29.81 -1.17 27.72
N ALA A 404 28.88 -0.26 28.04
CA ALA A 404 27.57 -0.60 28.59
C ALA A 404 26.48 -0.33 27.54
N VAL A 405 26.28 -1.28 26.63
CA VAL A 405 25.21 -1.18 25.63
C VAL A 405 23.82 -1.22 26.29
N GLN A 406 22.92 -0.40 25.77
CA GLN A 406 21.49 -0.43 26.08
C GLN A 406 20.75 -0.38 24.74
N PRO A 407 20.69 -1.51 24.01
CA PRO A 407 20.11 -1.52 22.67
C PRO A 407 18.63 -1.18 22.71
N SER A 408 18.20 -0.27 21.84
CA SER A 408 16.79 -0.02 21.58
C SER A 408 16.42 -0.45 20.17
N SER A 409 15.35 -1.24 20.05
CA SER A 409 14.69 -1.46 18.77
C SER A 409 14.20 -0.11 18.22
N PRO A 410 14.33 0.17 16.91
CA PRO A 410 13.90 1.45 16.34
C PRO A 410 12.45 1.80 16.70
N LYS A 411 12.24 2.93 17.40
CA LYS A 411 10.92 3.41 17.83
C LYS A 411 10.09 3.95 16.65
N ARG A 412 9.63 3.08 15.76
CA ARG A 412 8.62 3.35 14.71
C ARG A 412 7.76 2.11 14.31
N LEU A 413 7.75 1.05 15.13
CA LEU A 413 6.94 -0.16 14.90
C LEU A 413 5.43 -0.04 15.22
N GLN A 414 4.97 1.06 15.84
CA GLN A 414 3.53 1.33 15.96
C GLN A 414 2.98 1.88 14.64
N VAL A 415 2.61 0.97 13.74
CA VAL A 415 1.89 1.31 12.51
C VAL A 415 0.44 1.64 12.87
N ARG A 416 0.06 2.93 12.86
CA ARG A 416 -1.28 3.39 13.28
C ARG A 416 -2.43 2.83 12.43
N ALA A 417 -2.14 2.50 11.17
CA ALA A 417 -3.10 2.06 10.16
C ALA A 417 -2.56 0.86 9.36
N PRO A 418 -2.40 -0.34 9.97
CA PRO A 418 -1.55 -1.39 9.41
C PRO A 418 -2.13 -2.06 8.15
N TYR A 419 -3.45 -2.28 8.09
CA TYR A 419 -4.10 -2.77 6.86
C TYR A 419 -3.97 -1.78 5.70
N PHE A 420 -4.08 -0.47 5.96
CA PHE A 420 -3.90 0.57 4.95
C PHE A 420 -2.42 0.68 4.52
N ALA A 421 -1.47 0.65 5.45
CA ALA A 421 -0.05 0.64 5.13
C ALA A 421 0.34 -0.58 4.27
N SER A 422 -0.11 -1.79 4.63
CA SER A 422 0.10 -3.01 3.84
C SER A 422 -0.57 -2.94 2.47
N TYR A 423 -1.75 -2.32 2.35
CA TYR A 423 -2.39 -2.04 1.05
C TYR A 423 -1.51 -1.12 0.20
N ILE A 424 -1.03 0.00 0.75
CA ILE A 424 -0.16 0.94 0.04
C ILE A 424 1.15 0.26 -0.43
N GLU A 425 1.78 -0.59 0.39
CA GLU A 425 2.96 -1.36 -0.05
C GLU A 425 2.67 -2.31 -1.21
N LYS A 426 1.50 -2.97 -1.21
CA LYS A 426 1.05 -3.85 -2.30
C LYS A 426 0.67 -3.07 -3.56
N GLU A 427 0.28 -1.80 -3.44
CA GLU A 427 -0.01 -0.90 -4.55
C GLU A 427 1.24 -0.25 -5.17
N LEU A 428 2.29 0.03 -4.39
CA LEU A 428 3.48 0.75 -4.85
C LEU A 428 4.09 0.24 -6.18
N PRO A 429 4.27 -1.09 -6.39
CA PRO A 429 4.83 -1.64 -7.63
C PRO A 429 3.98 -1.43 -8.90
N LYS A 430 2.74 -0.93 -8.78
CA LYS A 430 1.93 -0.53 -9.95
C LYS A 430 2.29 0.85 -10.49
N TYR A 431 2.97 1.67 -9.69
CA TYR A 431 3.18 3.10 -9.94
C TYR A 431 4.66 3.51 -9.95
N ILE A 432 5.55 2.67 -9.41
CA ILE A 432 6.98 2.91 -9.23
C ILE A 432 7.76 1.76 -9.85
N SER A 433 8.88 2.05 -10.52
CA SER A 433 9.70 1.00 -11.14
C SER A 433 10.46 0.16 -10.09
N PRO A 434 10.83 -1.10 -10.39
CA PRO A 434 11.57 -1.95 -9.46
C PRO A 434 12.86 -1.30 -8.95
N GLU A 435 13.60 -0.62 -9.84
CA GLU A 435 14.87 0.03 -9.50
C GLU A 435 14.66 1.19 -8.51
N ALA A 436 13.57 1.95 -8.65
CA ALA A 436 13.22 3.02 -7.71
C ALA A 436 12.69 2.48 -6.36
N LEU A 437 12.15 1.25 -6.33
CA LEU A 437 11.81 0.55 -5.08
C LEU A 437 13.06 -0.01 -4.39
N GLU A 438 14.03 -0.53 -5.15
CA GLU A 438 15.30 -1.06 -4.64
C GLU A 438 16.23 0.03 -4.11
N LEU A 439 16.32 1.18 -4.79
CA LEU A 439 17.00 2.39 -4.29
C LEU A 439 16.34 2.88 -2.98
N GLY A 440 15.01 2.90 -2.93
CA GLY A 440 14.27 3.35 -1.76
C GLY A 440 14.41 4.86 -1.53
N GLY A 441 14.54 5.26 -0.26
CA GLY A 441 14.45 6.65 0.17
C GLY A 441 13.11 7.32 -0.17
N LEU A 442 12.06 6.51 -0.30
CA LEU A 442 10.77 6.92 -0.82
C LEU A 442 9.90 7.52 0.29
N THR A 443 9.33 8.69 0.03
CA THR A 443 8.21 9.25 0.79
C THR A 443 6.93 9.07 -0.02
N VAL A 444 6.02 8.26 0.51
CA VAL A 444 4.70 7.99 -0.07
C VAL A 444 3.67 8.83 0.69
N GLU A 445 3.01 9.76 0.02
CA GLU A 445 1.93 10.56 0.58
C GLU A 445 0.59 9.97 0.14
N THR A 446 -0.30 9.77 1.11
CA THR A 446 -1.53 8.98 0.94
C THR A 446 -2.79 9.78 1.27
N SER A 447 -3.95 9.22 0.97
CA SER A 447 -5.26 9.87 1.16
C SER A 447 -5.95 9.61 2.50
N VAL A 448 -5.44 8.70 3.33
CA VAL A 448 -6.12 8.29 4.57
C VAL A 448 -6.21 9.44 5.58
N ASN A 449 -7.39 9.59 6.19
CA ASN A 449 -7.62 10.48 7.32
C ASN A 449 -7.43 9.69 8.62
N LEU A 450 -6.42 10.04 9.43
CA LEU A 450 -6.10 9.30 10.65
C LEU A 450 -7.22 9.31 11.70
N LYS A 451 -7.98 10.40 11.85
CA LYS A 451 -9.14 10.45 12.77
C LYS A 451 -10.18 9.41 12.37
N TRP A 452 -10.53 9.38 11.07
CA TRP A 452 -11.52 8.45 10.55
C TRP A 452 -11.01 7.00 10.52
N GLN A 453 -9.74 6.79 10.24
CA GLN A 453 -9.08 5.47 10.33
C GLN A 453 -9.12 4.90 11.75
N GLU A 454 -8.90 5.73 12.77
CA GLU A 454 -8.96 5.30 14.18
C GLU A 454 -10.41 5.01 14.60
N ILE A 455 -11.39 5.80 14.15
CA ILE A 455 -12.83 5.50 14.31
C ILE A 455 -13.18 4.15 13.62
N ALA A 456 -12.71 3.91 12.39
CA ALA A 456 -12.95 2.65 11.68
C ALA A 456 -12.36 1.44 12.40
N GLN A 457 -11.15 1.58 12.97
CA GLN A 457 -10.49 0.51 13.72
C GLN A 457 -11.26 0.18 15.00
N THR A 458 -11.75 1.18 15.73
CA THR A 458 -12.64 0.97 16.89
C THR A 458 -13.93 0.26 16.49
N VAL A 459 -14.63 0.73 15.46
CA VAL A 459 -15.92 0.15 15.01
C VAL A 459 -15.77 -1.30 14.53
N VAL A 460 -14.74 -1.61 13.74
CA VAL A 460 -14.49 -2.98 13.26
C VAL A 460 -14.10 -3.93 14.40
N LYS A 461 -13.39 -3.43 15.42
CA LYS A 461 -13.06 -4.20 16.62
C LYS A 461 -14.31 -4.44 17.49
N GLU A 462 -15.07 -3.38 17.79
CA GLU A 462 -16.30 -3.44 18.59
C GLU A 462 -17.35 -4.37 17.96
N ALA A 463 -17.47 -4.41 16.62
CA ALA A 463 -18.36 -5.33 15.93
C ALA A 463 -18.07 -6.81 16.27
N VAL A 464 -16.80 -7.21 16.32
CA VAL A 464 -16.41 -8.59 16.67
C VAL A 464 -16.50 -8.84 18.19
N GLU A 465 -16.09 -7.87 19.02
CA GLU A 465 -16.11 -8.03 20.48
C GLU A 465 -17.53 -8.01 21.09
N ILE A 466 -18.48 -7.30 20.48
CA ILE A 466 -19.85 -7.16 20.98
C ILE A 466 -20.79 -8.18 20.31
N ASP A 467 -20.86 -8.17 18.98
CA ASP A 467 -21.85 -8.97 18.23
C ASP A 467 -21.32 -10.36 17.87
N GLY A 468 -20.05 -10.46 17.46
CA GLY A 468 -19.48 -11.65 16.80
C GLY A 468 -19.73 -12.99 17.50
N ALA A 469 -19.53 -13.05 18.82
CA ALA A 469 -19.78 -14.26 19.61
C ALA A 469 -21.26 -14.69 19.68
N SER A 470 -22.19 -13.73 19.61
CA SER A 470 -23.65 -13.99 19.61
C SER A 470 -24.21 -14.26 18.22
N GLN A 471 -23.58 -13.67 17.20
CA GLN A 471 -23.98 -13.72 15.80
C GLN A 471 -23.13 -14.70 14.97
N ALA A 472 -22.27 -15.49 15.61
CA ALA A 472 -21.39 -16.49 15.00
C ALA A 472 -20.53 -15.95 13.82
N PHE A 473 -19.85 -14.82 14.03
CA PHE A 473 -18.79 -14.33 13.13
C PHE A 473 -17.53 -13.93 13.92
N ASP A 474 -16.35 -14.20 13.37
CA ASP A 474 -15.06 -13.86 13.98
C ASP A 474 -14.33 -12.68 13.30
N GLN A 475 -14.77 -12.26 12.12
CA GLN A 475 -14.13 -11.17 11.36
C GLN A 475 -15.12 -10.09 10.91
N ALA A 476 -14.58 -8.87 10.79
CA ALA A 476 -15.25 -7.69 10.26
C ALA A 476 -14.27 -6.85 9.43
N ALA A 477 -14.78 -6.09 8.46
CA ALA A 477 -13.99 -5.19 7.61
C ALA A 477 -14.76 -3.92 7.24
N LEU A 478 -14.06 -2.80 7.06
CA LEU A 478 -14.63 -1.50 6.69
C LEU A 478 -13.70 -0.77 5.71
N VAL A 479 -14.29 -0.16 4.68
CA VAL A 479 -13.58 0.81 3.82
C VAL A 479 -14.45 2.03 3.53
N ALA A 480 -13.85 3.21 3.52
CA ALA A 480 -14.50 4.48 3.24
C ALA A 480 -13.74 5.22 2.14
N ILE A 481 -14.46 5.72 1.12
CA ILE A 481 -13.92 6.33 -0.11
C ILE A 481 -14.68 7.64 -0.38
N ASP A 482 -13.96 8.71 -0.72
CA ASP A 482 -14.59 9.92 -1.27
C ASP A 482 -14.87 9.69 -2.76
N PRO A 483 -16.16 9.59 -3.17
CA PRO A 483 -16.53 9.12 -4.50
C PRO A 483 -16.14 10.13 -5.61
N ARG A 484 -15.98 11.41 -5.24
CA ARG A 484 -15.72 12.52 -6.17
C ARG A 484 -14.30 12.52 -6.72
N ASN A 485 -13.38 11.80 -6.05
CA ASN A 485 -12.00 11.63 -6.48
C ASN A 485 -11.44 10.20 -6.33
N GLY A 486 -12.19 9.24 -5.77
CA GLY A 486 -11.75 7.86 -5.58
C GLY A 486 -10.75 7.66 -4.44
N GLU A 487 -10.50 8.67 -3.60
CA GLU A 487 -9.53 8.57 -2.53
C GLU A 487 -10.04 7.71 -1.36
N VAL A 488 -9.30 6.66 -1.01
CA VAL A 488 -9.53 5.87 0.21
C VAL A 488 -9.23 6.72 1.43
N LYS A 489 -10.22 6.95 2.29
CA LYS A 489 -10.12 7.78 3.49
C LYS A 489 -9.96 6.98 4.78
N ALA A 490 -10.44 5.74 4.81
CA ALA A 490 -10.19 4.76 5.87
C ALA A 490 -10.27 3.32 5.30
N LEU A 491 -9.45 2.40 5.82
CA LEU A 491 -9.40 1.00 5.40
C LEU A 491 -8.96 0.08 6.55
N VAL A 492 -9.83 -0.87 6.91
CA VAL A 492 -9.59 -1.86 7.98
C VAL A 492 -10.00 -3.24 7.51
N GLY A 493 -9.04 -4.17 7.42
CA GLY A 493 -9.21 -5.50 6.82
C GLY A 493 -9.53 -6.64 7.77
N GLY A 494 -9.67 -6.37 9.07
CA GLY A 494 -9.91 -7.34 10.14
C GLY A 494 -9.93 -6.66 11.51
N ALA A 495 -10.42 -7.36 12.54
CA ALA A 495 -10.50 -6.81 13.90
C ALA A 495 -9.13 -6.68 14.61
N SER A 496 -8.14 -7.50 14.20
CA SER A 496 -6.77 -7.44 14.72
C SER A 496 -5.76 -7.80 13.63
N PHE A 497 -4.87 -6.84 13.33
CA PHE A 497 -3.77 -7.05 12.39
C PHE A 497 -2.69 -7.98 12.95
N ALA A 498 -2.52 -8.01 14.28
CA ALA A 498 -1.53 -8.86 14.95
C ALA A 498 -1.89 -10.36 14.86
N ASP A 499 -3.19 -10.66 14.86
CA ASP A 499 -3.70 -12.03 14.72
C ASP A 499 -3.91 -12.41 13.25
N SER A 500 -4.14 -11.44 12.36
CA SER A 500 -4.36 -11.69 10.93
C SER A 500 -4.03 -10.49 10.02
N GLU A 501 -2.92 -10.57 9.28
CA GLU A 501 -2.56 -9.59 8.24
C GLU A 501 -3.44 -9.67 6.97
N PHE A 502 -4.34 -10.66 6.88
CA PHE A 502 -5.20 -10.86 5.71
C PHE A 502 -6.17 -9.69 5.56
N ASN A 503 -6.04 -8.93 4.46
CA ASN A 503 -6.80 -7.71 4.28
C ASN A 503 -8.14 -7.99 3.57
N ARG A 504 -9.21 -8.21 4.35
CA ARG A 504 -10.53 -8.59 3.81
C ARG A 504 -11.21 -7.49 3.01
N VAL A 505 -10.71 -6.25 3.04
CA VAL A 505 -11.18 -5.19 2.12
C VAL A 505 -10.79 -5.50 0.67
N THR A 506 -9.58 -6.03 0.46
CA THR A 506 -8.93 -6.11 -0.87
C THR A 506 -8.60 -7.53 -1.33
N GLN A 507 -8.54 -8.51 -0.41
CA GLN A 507 -8.09 -9.87 -0.69
C GLN A 507 -9.20 -10.93 -0.50
N ALA A 508 -10.25 -10.63 0.28
CA ALA A 508 -11.36 -11.56 0.47
C ALA A 508 -12.36 -11.42 -0.68
N GLN A 509 -12.43 -12.45 -1.52
CA GLN A 509 -13.49 -12.62 -2.51
C GLN A 509 -14.68 -13.30 -1.83
N ARG A 510 -15.83 -12.63 -1.80
CA ARG A 510 -17.02 -13.01 -1.00
C ARG A 510 -18.30 -12.73 -1.75
N GLN A 511 -19.38 -13.45 -1.45
CA GLN A 511 -20.65 -13.27 -2.17
C GLN A 511 -21.36 -11.97 -1.73
N PRO A 512 -21.53 -10.95 -2.61
CA PRO A 512 -22.14 -9.67 -2.27
C PRO A 512 -23.62 -9.77 -1.89
N GLY A 513 -24.26 -10.90 -2.20
CA GLY A 513 -25.65 -11.15 -1.88
C GLY A 513 -26.58 -10.07 -2.44
N SER A 514 -27.55 -9.64 -1.62
CA SER A 514 -28.52 -8.62 -2.01
C SER A 514 -27.97 -7.19 -2.26
N THR A 515 -26.67 -6.91 -2.04
CA THR A 515 -26.07 -5.63 -2.49
C THR A 515 -25.97 -5.55 -4.02
N PHE A 516 -25.80 -6.68 -4.72
CA PHE A 516 -25.68 -6.68 -6.19
C PHE A 516 -26.95 -6.17 -6.89
N LYS A 517 -28.11 -6.23 -6.20
CA LYS A 517 -29.39 -5.67 -6.67
C LYS A 517 -29.30 -4.17 -7.00
N GLY A 518 -28.49 -3.39 -6.28
CA GLY A 518 -28.31 -1.97 -6.61
C GLY A 518 -27.81 -1.77 -8.04
N LEU A 519 -26.87 -2.61 -8.49
CA LEU A 519 -26.29 -2.56 -9.84
C LEU A 519 -27.31 -3.03 -10.91
N VAL A 520 -28.09 -4.07 -10.62
CA VAL A 520 -29.18 -4.54 -11.49
C VAL A 520 -30.23 -3.45 -11.70
N TYR A 521 -30.67 -2.80 -10.62
CA TYR A 521 -31.72 -1.77 -10.69
C TYR A 521 -31.17 -0.49 -11.31
N ALA A 522 -29.93 -0.08 -11.02
CA ALA A 522 -29.24 1.00 -11.72
C ALA A 522 -29.21 0.77 -13.24
N THR A 523 -28.90 -0.46 -13.67
CA THR A 523 -28.92 -0.85 -15.10
C THR A 523 -30.31 -0.75 -15.70
N ALA A 524 -31.37 -1.15 -14.98
CA ALA A 524 -32.74 -1.06 -15.45
C ALA A 524 -33.22 0.40 -15.60
N ILE A 525 -32.95 1.25 -14.61
CA ILE A 525 -33.24 2.70 -14.69
C ILE A 525 -32.43 3.35 -15.84
N ALA A 526 -31.18 2.94 -16.05
CA ALA A 526 -30.37 3.35 -17.21
C ALA A 526 -30.97 2.90 -18.55
N ALA A 527 -31.61 1.74 -18.60
CA ALA A 527 -32.32 1.26 -19.78
C ALA A 527 -33.70 1.93 -19.99
N GLY A 528 -34.15 2.77 -19.05
CA GLY A 528 -35.39 3.54 -19.14
C GLY A 528 -36.60 2.90 -18.45
N PHE A 529 -36.39 1.89 -17.58
CA PHE A 529 -37.45 1.36 -16.73
C PHE A 529 -37.88 2.39 -15.69
N SER A 530 -39.15 2.36 -15.29
CA SER A 530 -39.71 3.22 -14.24
C SER A 530 -39.50 2.60 -12.86
N PRO A 531 -39.20 3.41 -11.81
CA PRO A 531 -39.24 2.95 -10.41
C PRO A 531 -40.60 2.33 -10.01
N TYR A 532 -41.67 2.67 -10.72
CA TYR A 532 -43.02 2.16 -10.53
C TYR A 532 -43.36 0.91 -11.35
N ASP A 533 -42.49 0.49 -12.28
CA ASP A 533 -42.69 -0.75 -13.05
C ASP A 533 -42.85 -1.92 -12.07
N SER A 534 -43.93 -2.66 -12.27
CA SER A 534 -44.49 -3.53 -11.22
C SER A 534 -44.44 -4.99 -11.61
N TYR A 535 -43.90 -5.80 -10.71
CA TYR A 535 -43.69 -7.23 -10.88
C TYR A 535 -44.49 -7.99 -9.81
N LYS A 536 -45.02 -9.17 -10.19
CA LYS A 536 -45.76 -10.00 -9.26
C LYS A 536 -44.81 -10.87 -8.43
N ASP A 537 -44.84 -10.67 -7.11
CA ASP A 537 -44.07 -11.45 -6.13
C ASP A 537 -44.81 -12.75 -5.80
N GLU A 538 -44.67 -13.73 -6.68
CA GLU A 538 -45.22 -15.09 -6.59
C GLU A 538 -44.09 -16.12 -6.81
N PRO A 539 -44.29 -17.42 -6.51
CA PRO A 539 -43.32 -18.45 -6.86
C PRO A 539 -42.99 -18.39 -8.36
N TYR A 540 -41.70 -18.42 -8.67
CA TYR A 540 -41.17 -18.19 -10.01
C TYR A 540 -40.09 -19.22 -10.29
N ARG A 541 -40.18 -19.91 -11.44
CA ARG A 541 -39.16 -20.84 -11.93
C ARG A 541 -38.84 -20.51 -13.38
N ILE A 542 -37.56 -20.37 -13.67
CA ILE A 542 -37.03 -19.96 -14.98
C ILE A 542 -35.89 -20.91 -15.35
N ASP A 543 -36.02 -21.64 -16.46
CA ASP A 543 -35.07 -22.67 -16.90
C ASP A 543 -34.61 -23.61 -15.77
N GLY A 544 -35.59 -24.11 -15.01
CA GLY A 544 -35.39 -24.98 -13.85
C GLY A 544 -35.03 -24.25 -12.55
N TYR A 545 -34.29 -23.14 -12.62
CA TYR A 545 -33.89 -22.33 -11.46
C TYR A 545 -35.10 -21.66 -10.78
N ARG A 546 -35.18 -21.79 -9.45
CA ARG A 546 -36.25 -21.20 -8.62
C ARG A 546 -35.63 -20.26 -7.56
N PRO A 547 -35.62 -18.93 -7.77
CA PRO A 547 -35.23 -18.00 -6.71
C PRO A 547 -36.27 -18.03 -5.57
N MET A 548 -35.80 -18.16 -4.34
CA MET A 548 -36.63 -18.07 -3.13
C MET A 548 -36.45 -16.69 -2.48
N ASN A 549 -37.53 -16.12 -1.91
CA ASN A 549 -37.44 -14.94 -1.06
C ASN A 549 -37.01 -15.35 0.37
N TYR A 550 -36.48 -14.40 1.14
CA TYR A 550 -36.17 -14.60 2.56
C TYR A 550 -37.40 -15.13 3.34
N GLY A 551 -37.18 -16.15 4.18
CA GLY A 551 -38.24 -16.85 4.92
C GLY A 551 -39.23 -17.65 4.06
N ASN A 552 -38.94 -17.82 2.76
CA ASN A 552 -39.72 -18.54 1.76
C ASN A 552 -41.18 -18.07 1.63
N ARG A 553 -41.39 -16.75 1.80
CA ARG A 553 -42.70 -16.10 1.66
C ARG A 553 -42.80 -15.31 0.35
N HIS A 554 -43.92 -15.50 -0.33
CA HIS A 554 -44.35 -14.67 -1.46
C HIS A 554 -45.58 -13.88 -1.03
N SER A 555 -45.62 -12.59 -1.31
CA SER A 555 -46.79 -11.76 -1.02
C SER A 555 -47.95 -11.98 -1.99
N ASN A 556 -47.70 -12.65 -3.13
CA ASN A 556 -48.60 -12.90 -4.26
C ASN A 556 -49.21 -11.63 -4.90
N ASN A 557 -48.73 -10.46 -4.47
CA ASN A 557 -49.14 -9.14 -4.90
C ASN A 557 -48.18 -8.57 -5.94
N TRP A 558 -48.62 -7.52 -6.63
CA TRP A 558 -47.75 -6.67 -7.44
C TRP A 558 -46.91 -5.76 -6.53
N ARG A 559 -45.63 -5.60 -6.86
CA ARG A 559 -44.69 -4.67 -6.21
C ARG A 559 -43.95 -3.88 -7.29
N SER A 560 -43.90 -2.56 -7.11
CA SER A 560 -43.05 -1.67 -7.90
C SER A 560 -41.56 -1.97 -7.65
N MET A 561 -40.70 -1.63 -8.61
CA MET A 561 -39.25 -1.76 -8.45
C MET A 561 -38.73 -1.06 -7.18
N ILE A 562 -39.19 0.14 -6.84
CA ILE A 562 -38.78 0.83 -5.61
C ILE A 562 -39.18 0.06 -4.34
N SER A 563 -40.42 -0.44 -4.26
CA SER A 563 -40.88 -1.25 -3.13
C SER A 563 -40.13 -2.59 -3.04
N ALA A 564 -39.83 -3.20 -4.18
CA ALA A 564 -39.08 -4.45 -4.27
C ALA A 564 -37.61 -4.28 -3.85
N LEU A 565 -36.96 -3.16 -4.18
CA LEU A 565 -35.57 -2.88 -3.77
C LEU A 565 -35.48 -2.59 -2.27
N SER A 566 -36.36 -1.74 -1.73
CA SER A 566 -36.48 -1.42 -0.30
C SER A 566 -36.70 -2.67 0.55
N SER A 567 -37.68 -3.51 0.16
CA SER A 567 -37.95 -4.83 0.77
C SER A 567 -36.96 -5.94 0.34
N SER A 568 -35.97 -5.64 -0.49
CA SER A 568 -34.94 -6.58 -0.99
C SER A 568 -35.48 -7.89 -1.62
N VAL A 569 -36.60 -7.85 -2.36
CA VAL A 569 -37.30 -9.04 -2.88
C VAL A 569 -36.48 -9.78 -3.96
N ASN A 570 -36.27 -11.09 -3.78
CA ASN A 570 -35.43 -11.90 -4.66
C ASN A 570 -36.10 -12.17 -6.02
N VAL A 571 -37.37 -12.58 -6.03
CA VAL A 571 -38.10 -12.88 -7.29
C VAL A 571 -38.13 -11.68 -8.24
N VAL A 572 -38.39 -10.48 -7.71
CA VAL A 572 -38.46 -9.26 -8.53
C VAL A 572 -37.09 -8.88 -9.08
N ALA A 573 -36.02 -8.99 -8.29
CA ALA A 573 -34.66 -8.75 -8.78
C ALA A 573 -34.25 -9.66 -9.94
N VAL A 574 -34.63 -10.95 -9.90
CA VAL A 574 -34.39 -11.88 -11.03
C VAL A 574 -35.22 -11.50 -12.25
N ARG A 575 -36.49 -11.12 -12.09
CA ARG A 575 -37.33 -10.66 -13.22
C ARG A 575 -36.77 -9.38 -13.87
N VAL A 576 -36.36 -8.39 -13.07
CA VAL A 576 -35.71 -7.16 -13.56
C VAL A 576 -34.41 -7.49 -14.31
N LEU A 577 -33.59 -8.44 -13.83
CA LEU A 577 -32.38 -8.88 -14.54
C LEU A 577 -32.69 -9.55 -15.89
N VAL A 578 -33.76 -10.35 -15.96
CA VAL A 578 -34.22 -10.97 -17.23
C VAL A 578 -34.63 -9.89 -18.22
N ASP A 579 -35.43 -8.91 -17.78
CA ASP A 579 -36.00 -7.88 -18.66
C ASP A 579 -34.95 -6.84 -19.10
N VAL A 580 -33.97 -6.48 -18.25
CA VAL A 580 -32.86 -5.59 -18.66
C VAL A 580 -31.77 -6.33 -19.42
N GLY A 581 -31.51 -7.60 -19.08
CA GLY A 581 -30.51 -8.46 -19.68
C GLY A 581 -29.20 -8.59 -18.88
N PHE A 582 -28.57 -9.77 -18.99
CA PHE A 582 -27.28 -10.06 -18.36
C PHE A 582 -26.13 -9.18 -18.89
N GLU A 583 -26.02 -9.00 -20.22
CA GLU A 583 -24.90 -8.26 -20.83
C GLU A 583 -24.89 -6.77 -20.42
N PRO A 584 -26.01 -6.01 -20.47
CA PRO A 584 -26.05 -4.66 -19.93
C PRO A 584 -25.68 -4.59 -18.44
N THR A 585 -26.12 -5.55 -17.63
CA THR A 585 -25.89 -5.55 -16.17
C THR A 585 -24.43 -5.83 -15.83
N ILE A 586 -23.83 -6.86 -16.44
CA ILE A 586 -22.40 -7.19 -16.26
C ILE A 586 -21.53 -6.02 -16.72
N LYS A 587 -21.86 -5.45 -17.90
CA LYS A 587 -21.14 -4.30 -18.43
C LYS A 587 -21.28 -3.07 -17.53
N MET A 588 -22.46 -2.78 -16.99
CA MET A 588 -22.66 -1.66 -16.07
C MET A 588 -21.84 -1.86 -14.78
N ALA A 589 -21.89 -3.05 -14.17
CA ALA A 589 -21.08 -3.38 -12.99
C ALA A 589 -19.57 -3.20 -13.25
N GLN A 590 -19.06 -3.69 -14.39
CA GLN A 590 -17.67 -3.48 -14.80
C GLN A 590 -17.34 -2.01 -15.06
N GLN A 591 -18.25 -1.24 -15.65
CA GLN A 591 -18.06 0.20 -15.84
C GLN A 591 -18.09 0.99 -14.52
N MET A 592 -18.77 0.47 -13.50
CA MET A 592 -18.77 0.97 -12.11
C MET A 592 -17.58 0.45 -11.28
N GLY A 593 -16.67 -0.33 -11.87
CA GLY A 593 -15.42 -0.77 -11.23
C GLY A 593 -15.47 -2.12 -10.51
N ILE A 594 -16.42 -3.01 -10.86
CA ILE A 594 -16.35 -4.43 -10.51
C ILE A 594 -15.44 -5.15 -11.50
N ASP A 595 -14.21 -5.48 -11.09
CA ASP A 595 -13.24 -6.22 -11.90
C ASP A 595 -13.42 -7.75 -11.76
N SER A 596 -14.06 -8.22 -10.68
CA SER A 596 -14.20 -9.65 -10.40
C SER A 596 -15.12 -10.40 -11.39
N PRO A 597 -14.89 -11.72 -11.64
CA PRO A 597 -15.48 -12.41 -12.79
C PRO A 597 -16.99 -12.73 -12.67
N LEU A 598 -17.84 -11.84 -13.21
CA LEU A 598 -19.28 -12.04 -13.34
C LEU A 598 -19.64 -12.96 -14.53
N LYS A 599 -20.69 -13.78 -14.39
CA LYS A 599 -21.20 -14.66 -15.47
C LYS A 599 -22.71 -14.46 -15.70
N PRO A 600 -23.23 -14.66 -16.94
CA PRO A 600 -24.63 -14.43 -17.27
C PRO A 600 -25.53 -15.58 -16.78
N THR A 601 -25.97 -15.51 -15.52
CA THR A 601 -26.90 -16.48 -14.90
C THR A 601 -27.96 -15.77 -14.07
N TYR A 602 -29.11 -16.42 -13.86
CA TYR A 602 -30.23 -15.84 -13.11
C TYR A 602 -29.88 -15.47 -11.65
N SER A 603 -28.95 -16.19 -11.03
CA SER A 603 -28.49 -15.93 -9.66
C SER A 603 -27.53 -14.74 -9.54
N LEU A 604 -27.04 -14.16 -10.65
CA LEU A 604 -26.31 -12.89 -10.67
C LEU A 604 -27.13 -11.78 -9.97
N ALA A 605 -28.46 -11.75 -10.15
CA ALA A 605 -29.34 -10.77 -9.52
C ALA A 605 -29.34 -10.80 -7.98
N LEU A 606 -28.88 -11.91 -7.41
CA LEU A 606 -28.84 -12.18 -5.98
C LEU A 606 -27.40 -12.21 -5.43
N GLY A 607 -26.40 -11.83 -6.23
CA GLY A 607 -25.00 -11.73 -5.80
C GLY A 607 -24.28 -13.07 -5.65
N ALA A 608 -24.56 -14.04 -6.54
CA ALA A 608 -23.94 -15.38 -6.53
C ALA A 608 -22.53 -15.46 -7.16
N TYR A 609 -21.92 -14.33 -7.51
CA TYR A 609 -20.52 -14.24 -7.93
C TYR A 609 -19.76 -13.39 -6.93
N GLU A 610 -18.59 -13.88 -6.53
CA GLU A 610 -17.77 -13.25 -5.51
C GLU A 610 -17.17 -11.92 -6.00
N VAL A 611 -17.10 -10.96 -5.09
CA VAL A 611 -16.44 -9.66 -5.23
C VAL A 611 -15.69 -9.36 -3.93
N ASN A 612 -14.73 -8.44 -3.97
CA ASN A 612 -14.14 -7.87 -2.77
C ASN A 612 -14.90 -6.61 -2.28
N LEU A 613 -14.67 -6.22 -1.04
CA LEU A 613 -15.35 -5.06 -0.44
C LEU A 613 -14.93 -3.73 -1.08
N LEU A 614 -13.69 -3.58 -1.53
CA LEU A 614 -13.20 -2.34 -2.16
C LEU A 614 -13.93 -2.03 -3.48
N GLU A 615 -14.00 -3.00 -4.40
CA GLU A 615 -14.66 -2.83 -5.70
C GLU A 615 -16.17 -2.59 -5.55
N LEU A 616 -16.83 -3.34 -4.65
CA LEU A 616 -18.26 -3.18 -4.37
C LEU A 616 -18.57 -1.80 -3.76
N THR A 617 -17.71 -1.30 -2.87
CA THR A 617 -17.86 0.03 -2.28
C THR A 617 -17.65 1.12 -3.33
N ASN A 618 -16.64 1.00 -4.20
CA ASN A 618 -16.38 1.98 -5.26
C ASN A 618 -17.50 1.99 -6.34
N ALA A 619 -18.12 0.84 -6.61
CA ALA A 619 -19.29 0.76 -7.48
C ALA A 619 -20.48 1.56 -6.90
N TYR A 620 -20.73 1.49 -5.59
CA TYR A 620 -21.72 2.37 -4.96
C TYR A 620 -21.29 3.84 -4.93
N GLY A 621 -19.99 4.13 -4.82
CA GLY A 621 -19.43 5.48 -4.98
C GLY A 621 -19.78 6.11 -6.34
N THR A 622 -19.92 5.29 -7.38
CA THR A 622 -20.36 5.75 -8.70
C THR A 622 -21.80 6.28 -8.71
N LEU A 623 -22.66 5.85 -7.77
CA LEU A 623 -24.01 6.41 -7.59
C LEU A 623 -23.99 7.70 -6.75
N ALA A 624 -23.02 7.83 -5.84
CA ALA A 624 -22.82 9.02 -5.02
C ALA A 624 -22.33 10.22 -5.86
N ASP A 625 -21.30 10.04 -6.71
CA ASP A 625 -20.81 11.09 -7.63
C ASP A 625 -21.63 11.17 -8.95
N GLU A 626 -22.96 11.17 -8.81
CA GLU A 626 -23.94 11.39 -9.88
C GLU A 626 -23.76 10.54 -11.17
N GLY A 627 -23.23 9.32 -11.06
CA GLY A 627 -22.98 8.43 -12.19
C GLY A 627 -21.61 8.59 -12.86
N ASN A 628 -20.69 9.36 -12.29
CA ASN A 628 -19.27 9.29 -12.62
C ASN A 628 -18.60 8.18 -11.79
N HIS A 629 -17.75 7.39 -12.44
CA HIS A 629 -16.85 6.46 -11.77
C HIS A 629 -15.44 7.07 -11.68
N VAL A 630 -14.80 6.96 -10.52
CA VAL A 630 -13.36 7.26 -10.35
C VAL A 630 -12.65 5.99 -9.84
N PRO A 631 -11.52 5.58 -10.42
CA PRO A 631 -10.75 4.45 -9.89
C PRO A 631 -10.25 4.72 -8.47
N VAL A 632 -10.51 3.76 -7.58
CA VAL A 632 -10.18 3.86 -6.15
C VAL A 632 -8.68 3.75 -5.93
N HIS A 633 -8.12 4.64 -5.12
CA HIS A 633 -6.69 4.69 -4.83
C HIS A 633 -6.38 5.23 -3.43
N GLY A 634 -5.24 4.78 -2.86
CA GLY A 634 -4.72 5.28 -1.59
C GLY A 634 -3.49 6.18 -1.70
N ILE A 635 -2.76 6.14 -2.82
CA ILE A 635 -1.51 6.89 -3.04
C ILE A 635 -1.81 8.19 -3.79
N ARG A 636 -1.45 9.34 -3.21
CA ARG A 636 -1.54 10.65 -3.86
C ARG A 636 -0.27 10.99 -4.62
N ARG A 637 0.88 10.79 -3.99
CA ARG A 637 2.19 11.21 -4.49
C ARG A 637 3.29 10.29 -3.96
N VAL A 638 4.31 10.02 -4.76
CA VAL A 638 5.56 9.42 -4.30
C VAL A 638 6.72 10.33 -4.66
N VAL A 639 7.54 10.62 -3.66
CA VAL A 639 8.71 11.50 -3.73
C VAL A 639 9.95 10.66 -3.45
N ASN A 640 11.00 10.80 -4.25
CA ASN A 640 12.25 10.05 -4.11
C ASN A 640 13.22 10.69 -3.09
N GLN A 641 14.37 10.04 -2.89
CA GLN A 641 15.41 10.47 -1.94
C GLN A 641 16.01 11.86 -2.20
N LYS A 642 15.84 12.42 -3.40
CA LYS A 642 16.26 13.78 -3.79
C LYS A 642 15.18 14.86 -3.58
N GLY A 643 13.95 14.46 -3.26
CA GLY A 643 12.79 15.36 -3.23
C GLY A 643 12.04 15.48 -4.56
N GLU A 644 12.40 14.71 -5.59
CA GLU A 644 11.72 14.73 -6.88
C GLU A 644 10.43 13.91 -6.81
N THR A 645 9.34 14.41 -7.38
CA THR A 645 8.07 13.66 -7.47
C THR A 645 8.14 12.66 -8.62
N ILE A 646 8.20 11.37 -8.30
CA ILE A 646 8.31 10.27 -9.28
C ILE A 646 6.95 9.63 -9.62
N TYR A 647 5.93 9.82 -8.78
CA TYR A 647 4.55 9.52 -9.10
C TYR A 647 3.62 10.59 -8.53
N GLN A 648 2.58 10.94 -9.28
CA GLN A 648 1.48 11.80 -8.87
C GLN A 648 0.18 11.19 -9.39
N ALA A 649 -0.81 11.01 -8.52
CA ALA A 649 -2.13 10.53 -8.91
C ALA A 649 -2.85 11.55 -9.79
N ASP A 650 -3.40 11.09 -10.92
CA ASP A 650 -4.17 11.91 -11.86
C ASP A 650 -5.42 11.19 -12.42
N PHE A 651 -6.15 10.51 -11.52
CA PHE A 651 -7.37 9.78 -11.88
C PHE A 651 -8.49 10.73 -12.31
N LYS A 652 -9.05 10.51 -13.51
CA LYS A 652 -10.12 11.34 -14.08
C LYS A 652 -11.50 10.67 -13.91
N PRO A 653 -12.54 11.40 -13.46
CA PRO A 653 -13.89 10.88 -13.42
C PRO A 653 -14.41 10.50 -14.82
N LYS A 654 -15.05 9.33 -14.91
CA LYS A 654 -15.61 8.77 -16.14
C LYS A 654 -17.11 8.63 -15.99
N ARG A 655 -17.90 9.37 -16.77
CA ARG A 655 -19.36 9.21 -16.82
C ARG A 655 -19.72 7.80 -17.31
N VAL A 656 -20.44 7.02 -16.50
CA VAL A 656 -20.89 5.65 -16.85
C VAL A 656 -22.40 5.45 -16.68
N LEU A 657 -23.03 6.18 -15.76
CA LEU A 657 -24.47 6.25 -15.57
C LEU A 657 -24.92 7.71 -15.76
N ASP A 658 -26.03 8.00 -16.44
CA ASP A 658 -26.47 9.40 -16.55
C ASP A 658 -26.94 9.97 -15.20
N LYS A 659 -26.75 11.28 -14.98
CA LYS A 659 -27.12 11.96 -13.72
C LYS A 659 -28.56 11.67 -13.29
N GLY A 660 -29.49 11.57 -14.24
CA GLY A 660 -30.90 11.27 -13.94
C GLY A 660 -31.10 9.83 -13.46
N SER A 661 -30.43 8.86 -14.06
CA SER A 661 -30.45 7.46 -13.60
C SER A 661 -29.76 7.31 -12.25
N ALA A 662 -28.66 8.01 -12.02
CA ALA A 662 -27.98 8.05 -10.73
C ALA A 662 -28.91 8.62 -9.64
N ALA A 663 -29.51 9.80 -9.86
CA ALA A 663 -30.46 10.42 -8.94
C ALA A 663 -31.67 9.52 -8.61
N ILE A 664 -32.28 8.90 -9.63
CA ILE A 664 -33.40 7.96 -9.43
C ILE A 664 -32.94 6.72 -8.64
N THR A 665 -31.78 6.15 -8.96
CA THR A 665 -31.26 4.97 -8.26
C THR A 665 -30.93 5.29 -6.80
N THR A 666 -30.31 6.44 -6.55
CA THR A 666 -30.03 6.96 -5.20
C THR A 666 -31.32 7.14 -4.41
N TRP A 667 -32.36 7.77 -4.98
CA TRP A 667 -33.68 7.89 -4.35
C TRP A 667 -34.33 6.53 -4.02
N MET A 668 -34.20 5.54 -4.91
CA MET A 668 -34.66 4.17 -4.64
C MET A 668 -33.84 3.46 -3.54
N LEU A 669 -32.61 3.90 -3.27
CA LEU A 669 -31.71 3.42 -2.22
C LEU A 669 -31.83 4.21 -0.91
N GLU A 670 -32.26 5.48 -0.94
CA GLU A 670 -32.72 6.22 0.25
C GLU A 670 -33.93 5.49 0.87
N GLY A 671 -34.89 5.08 0.04
CA GLY A 671 -36.04 4.26 0.46
C GLY A 671 -35.69 2.87 1.04
N VAL A 672 -34.44 2.39 0.92
CA VAL A 672 -33.95 1.20 1.65
C VAL A 672 -33.62 1.54 3.11
N VAL A 673 -33.11 2.75 3.36
CA VAL A 673 -32.66 3.22 4.68
C VAL A 673 -33.78 3.92 5.44
N GLU A 674 -34.69 4.64 4.77
CA GLU A 674 -35.83 5.31 5.42
C GLU A 674 -36.85 4.31 6.00
N SER A 675 -37.13 3.22 5.27
CA SER A 675 -38.26 2.32 5.58
C SER A 675 -38.05 0.85 5.20
N GLY A 676 -36.88 0.51 4.66
CA GLY A 676 -36.58 -0.80 4.11
C GLY A 676 -35.62 -1.63 4.96
N THR A 677 -34.84 -2.46 4.27
CA THR A 677 -33.88 -3.39 4.89
C THR A 677 -32.60 -2.74 5.43
N GLY A 678 -32.44 -1.41 5.39
CA GLY A 678 -31.23 -0.68 5.79
C GLY A 678 -31.41 0.32 6.93
N THR A 679 -32.55 0.29 7.65
CA THR A 679 -32.94 1.31 8.65
C THR A 679 -31.93 1.54 9.78
N ALA A 680 -31.15 0.54 10.17
CA ALA A 680 -30.07 0.71 11.16
C ALA A 680 -28.94 1.67 10.71
N ALA A 681 -28.84 2.00 9.41
CA ALA A 681 -27.89 2.98 8.87
C ALA A 681 -28.35 4.45 8.99
N TYR A 682 -29.60 4.71 9.40
CA TYR A 682 -30.19 6.06 9.39
C TYR A 682 -29.38 7.11 10.18
N LEU A 683 -29.12 8.26 9.55
CA LEU A 683 -28.58 9.46 10.17
C LEU A 683 -29.68 10.52 10.34
N SER A 684 -29.62 11.31 11.40
CA SER A 684 -30.68 12.27 11.77
C SER A 684 -30.49 13.68 11.20
N ASP A 685 -29.34 13.96 10.59
CA ASP A 685 -28.90 15.27 10.12
C ASP A 685 -28.79 15.37 8.58
N ARG A 686 -28.85 14.24 7.87
CA ARG A 686 -28.73 14.15 6.41
C ARG A 686 -29.33 12.85 5.87
N ASN A 687 -29.74 12.87 4.60
CA ASN A 687 -30.20 11.68 3.90
C ASN A 687 -29.06 10.67 3.70
N VAL A 688 -29.41 9.39 3.64
CA VAL A 688 -28.47 8.27 3.42
C VAL A 688 -29.07 7.30 2.43
N ALA A 689 -28.32 6.96 1.39
CA ALA A 689 -28.67 5.91 0.43
C ALA A 689 -27.82 4.67 0.69
N GLY A 690 -28.37 3.47 0.55
CA GLY A 690 -27.55 2.26 0.72
C GLY A 690 -28.29 0.94 0.50
N LYS A 691 -27.55 -0.16 0.59
CA LYS A 691 -28.09 -1.52 0.43
C LYS A 691 -27.42 -2.53 1.35
N THR A 692 -28.25 -3.34 1.99
CA THR A 692 -27.88 -4.57 2.69
C THR A 692 -27.71 -5.77 1.76
N GLY A 693 -26.77 -6.65 2.08
CA GLY A 693 -26.61 -7.96 1.46
C GLY A 693 -26.35 -9.06 2.48
N THR A 694 -27.12 -10.14 2.41
CA THR A 694 -26.81 -11.42 3.06
C THR A 694 -26.54 -12.41 1.93
N SER A 695 -25.47 -13.21 2.05
CA SER A 695 -25.15 -14.29 1.10
C SER A 695 -25.91 -15.59 1.43
N GLU A 696 -25.67 -16.65 0.65
CA GLU A 696 -26.26 -17.97 0.91
C GLU A 696 -25.85 -18.49 2.30
N GLU A 697 -26.78 -19.16 2.99
CA GLU A 697 -26.64 -19.56 4.41
C GLU A 697 -26.25 -18.42 5.39
N ALA A 698 -26.34 -17.15 4.99
CA ALA A 698 -25.88 -15.99 5.78
C ALA A 698 -24.38 -16.07 6.19
N ARG A 699 -23.51 -16.56 5.31
CA ARG A 699 -22.05 -16.60 5.53
C ARG A 699 -21.39 -15.22 5.53
N ASP A 700 -21.97 -14.27 4.80
CA ASP A 700 -21.53 -12.88 4.67
C ASP A 700 -22.68 -11.91 5.00
N LEU A 701 -22.37 -10.89 5.80
CA LEU A 701 -23.29 -9.81 6.16
C LEU A 701 -22.71 -8.47 5.71
N TRP A 702 -23.35 -7.84 4.72
CA TRP A 702 -22.91 -6.61 4.08
C TRP A 702 -23.85 -5.44 4.33
N PHE A 703 -23.29 -4.24 4.46
CA PHE A 703 -23.98 -3.00 4.14
C PHE A 703 -23.04 -2.04 3.39
N ILE A 704 -23.49 -1.56 2.24
CA ILE A 704 -22.82 -0.50 1.48
C ILE A 704 -23.75 0.70 1.46
N GLY A 705 -23.28 1.83 1.99
CA GLY A 705 -24.09 3.05 2.12
C GLY A 705 -23.26 4.31 1.89
N TYR A 706 -23.92 5.38 1.48
CA TYR A 706 -23.29 6.61 1.07
C TYR A 706 -24.11 7.86 1.39
N ILE A 707 -23.38 8.98 1.39
CA ILE A 707 -23.81 10.37 1.30
C ILE A 707 -23.08 11.00 0.09
N PRO A 708 -23.41 12.20 -0.40
CA PRO A 708 -22.75 12.76 -1.58
C PRO A 708 -21.21 12.81 -1.51
N GLN A 709 -20.64 13.00 -0.31
CA GLN A 709 -19.19 13.16 -0.11
C GLN A 709 -18.44 11.89 0.31
N MET A 710 -19.14 10.78 0.56
CA MET A 710 -18.53 9.57 1.13
C MET A 710 -19.36 8.33 0.82
N VAL A 711 -18.73 7.29 0.28
CA VAL A 711 -19.26 5.93 0.28
C VAL A 711 -18.46 5.07 1.26
N THR A 712 -19.17 4.30 2.08
CA THR A 712 -18.57 3.39 3.07
C THR A 712 -19.21 2.01 2.94
N GLY A 713 -18.38 0.97 2.93
CA GLY A 713 -18.80 -0.43 2.93
C GLY A 713 -18.34 -1.14 4.19
N VAL A 714 -19.22 -2.01 4.71
CA VAL A 714 -18.97 -2.87 5.88
C VAL A 714 -19.31 -4.32 5.50
N TRP A 715 -18.44 -5.26 5.89
CA TRP A 715 -18.62 -6.71 5.81
C TRP A 715 -18.37 -7.34 7.18
N LEU A 716 -19.16 -8.36 7.54
CA LEU A 716 -18.99 -9.24 8.71
C LEU A 716 -19.11 -10.70 8.23
N GLY A 717 -18.33 -11.62 8.79
CA GLY A 717 -18.38 -13.04 8.43
C GLY A 717 -17.23 -13.88 9.00
N ASN A 718 -17.12 -15.14 8.54
CA ASN A 718 -16.08 -16.09 8.96
C ASN A 718 -15.09 -16.40 7.83
N ASP A 719 -13.79 -16.50 8.11
CA ASP A 719 -12.76 -16.81 7.10
C ASP A 719 -12.88 -18.21 6.48
N ASP A 720 -13.38 -19.19 7.23
CA ASP A 720 -13.62 -20.55 6.76
C ASP A 720 -14.97 -20.75 6.04
N ASN A 721 -15.69 -19.66 5.78
CA ASN A 721 -17.03 -19.63 5.18
C ASN A 721 -18.13 -20.35 5.99
N LYS A 722 -17.95 -20.54 7.31
CA LYS A 722 -19.07 -20.95 8.18
C LYS A 722 -20.23 -19.93 8.14
N PRO A 723 -21.49 -20.41 8.13
CA PRO A 723 -22.67 -19.57 8.33
C PRO A 723 -22.58 -18.70 9.59
N THR A 724 -23.00 -17.44 9.48
CA THR A 724 -23.28 -16.59 10.64
C THR A 724 -24.73 -16.81 11.12
N TRP A 725 -25.03 -16.37 12.34
CA TRP A 725 -26.39 -16.26 12.87
C TRP A 725 -26.86 -14.80 12.95
N GLY A 726 -26.09 -13.88 12.38
CA GLY A 726 -26.36 -12.45 12.37
C GLY A 726 -27.26 -11.99 11.22
N THR A 727 -27.36 -10.67 11.04
CA THR A 727 -28.08 -10.07 9.91
C THR A 727 -27.32 -8.87 9.34
N SER A 728 -27.64 -8.47 8.11
CA SER A 728 -27.08 -7.24 7.52
C SER A 728 -27.48 -5.95 8.27
N GLU A 729 -28.46 -6.01 9.18
CA GLU A 729 -28.80 -4.89 10.06
C GLU A 729 -27.61 -4.55 10.99
N THR A 730 -26.84 -5.55 11.40
CA THR A 730 -25.60 -5.38 12.19
C THR A 730 -24.49 -4.70 11.39
N ALA A 731 -24.35 -5.02 10.10
CA ALA A 731 -23.43 -4.32 9.21
C ALA A 731 -23.87 -2.85 8.99
N ALA A 732 -25.17 -2.60 8.82
CA ALA A 732 -25.75 -1.26 8.70
C ALA A 732 -25.61 -0.43 9.99
N TYR A 733 -25.78 -1.06 11.17
CA TYR A 733 -25.56 -0.45 12.47
C TYR A 733 -24.09 -0.03 12.66
N ASN A 734 -23.14 -0.88 12.28
CA ASN A 734 -21.71 -0.58 12.38
C ASN A 734 -21.28 0.49 11.37
N TRP A 735 -21.82 0.48 10.14
CA TRP A 735 -21.69 1.60 9.19
C TRP A 735 -22.12 2.92 9.83
N ARG A 736 -23.24 2.94 10.57
CA ARG A 736 -23.71 4.12 11.30
C ARG A 736 -22.81 4.49 12.48
N GLN A 737 -22.22 3.54 13.21
CA GLN A 737 -21.29 3.85 14.29
C GLN A 737 -20.02 4.55 13.80
N PHE A 738 -19.55 4.21 12.59
CA PHE A 738 -18.49 4.92 11.90
C PHE A 738 -18.99 6.28 11.40
N MET A 739 -20.04 6.29 10.57
CA MET A 739 -20.48 7.51 9.87
C MET A 739 -20.94 8.61 10.83
N LYS A 740 -21.64 8.29 11.93
CA LYS A 740 -22.10 9.31 12.91
C LYS A 740 -20.97 10.21 13.46
N GLN A 741 -19.74 9.68 13.54
CA GLN A 741 -18.56 10.39 14.05
C GLN A 741 -17.76 11.07 12.92
N VAL A 742 -17.78 10.47 11.73
CA VAL A 742 -17.12 11.01 10.53
C VAL A 742 -17.86 12.24 10.00
N VAL A 743 -19.20 12.24 10.04
CA VAL A 743 -20.01 13.35 9.53
C VAL A 743 -19.98 14.61 10.40
N GLU A 744 -19.44 14.53 11.62
CA GLU A 744 -19.17 15.72 12.45
C GLU A 744 -18.16 16.67 11.76
N ASP A 745 -17.25 16.14 10.94
CA ASP A 745 -16.26 16.92 10.18
C ASP A 745 -16.76 17.31 8.78
N ILE A 746 -17.97 16.89 8.37
CA ILE A 746 -18.46 16.97 6.99
C ILE A 746 -19.81 17.71 6.96
N PRO A 747 -19.92 18.89 6.30
CA PRO A 747 -21.20 19.57 6.11
C PRO A 747 -22.29 18.67 5.51
N ALA A 748 -23.56 18.92 5.82
CA ALA A 748 -24.64 18.22 5.14
C ALA A 748 -24.75 18.71 3.68
N GLU A 749 -24.80 17.77 2.74
CA GLU A 749 -25.11 18.02 1.32
C GLU A 749 -26.31 17.15 0.95
N ASP A 750 -27.29 17.72 0.25
CA ASP A 750 -28.45 16.99 -0.27
C ASP A 750 -28.05 16.11 -1.47
N PHE A 751 -28.75 14.99 -1.67
CA PHE A 751 -28.66 14.24 -2.92
C PHE A 751 -29.24 15.02 -4.12
N PRO A 752 -28.83 14.71 -5.36
CA PRO A 752 -29.41 15.31 -6.56
C PRO A 752 -30.92 15.10 -6.60
N LYS A 753 -31.67 16.19 -6.82
CA LYS A 753 -33.14 16.15 -6.85
C LYS A 753 -33.65 15.14 -7.88
N LEU A 754 -34.64 14.34 -7.45
CA LEU A 754 -35.32 13.38 -8.31
C LEU A 754 -35.81 14.08 -9.60
N PRO A 755 -35.35 13.67 -10.79
CA PRO A 755 -35.82 14.21 -12.06
C PRO A 755 -37.24 13.75 -12.36
N ASP A 756 -37.86 14.36 -13.37
CA ASP A 756 -39.12 13.85 -13.92
C ASP A 756 -38.97 12.38 -14.38
N LEU A 757 -40.00 11.60 -14.06
CA LEU A 757 -40.10 10.17 -14.35
C LEU A 757 -40.98 9.91 -15.59
N GLU A 758 -41.84 10.87 -15.98
CA GLU A 758 -42.71 10.71 -17.15
C GLU A 758 -41.91 10.83 -18.46
N GLY A 759 -42.22 9.94 -19.42
CA GLY A 759 -41.60 9.95 -20.75
C GLY A 759 -40.08 9.72 -20.81
N ARG A 760 -39.45 9.37 -19.68
CA ARG A 760 -38.00 9.12 -19.56
C ARG A 760 -37.52 8.12 -20.61
N LYS A 761 -36.41 8.43 -21.28
CA LYS A 761 -35.73 7.52 -22.21
C LYS A 761 -34.47 6.97 -21.56
N GLY A 762 -34.18 5.69 -21.80
CA GLY A 762 -32.95 5.06 -21.37
C GLY A 762 -31.70 5.69 -22.02
N SER A 763 -30.64 5.83 -21.25
CA SER A 763 -29.29 6.19 -21.71
C SER A 763 -28.52 4.98 -22.26
N ILE A 764 -28.90 3.77 -21.86
CA ILE A 764 -28.44 2.50 -22.45
C ILE A 764 -29.62 1.74 -23.08
N LYS A 765 -29.31 0.66 -23.81
CA LYS A 765 -30.32 -0.27 -24.34
C LYS A 765 -30.36 -1.55 -23.50
N ALA A 766 -31.55 -1.94 -23.06
CA ALA A 766 -31.79 -3.30 -22.55
C ALA A 766 -31.50 -4.34 -23.64
N LYS A 767 -31.17 -5.56 -23.19
CA LYS A 767 -31.05 -6.77 -24.02
C LYS A 767 -31.80 -7.92 -23.32
N PRO A 768 -33.15 -7.91 -23.30
CA PRO A 768 -33.94 -8.84 -22.50
C PRO A 768 -33.58 -10.29 -22.81
N HIS A 769 -33.29 -11.08 -21.78
CA HIS A 769 -33.00 -12.50 -21.95
C HIS A 769 -34.29 -13.24 -22.35
N GLN A 770 -34.15 -14.22 -23.25
CA GLN A 770 -35.26 -15.07 -23.70
C GLN A 770 -35.07 -16.48 -23.10
N PRO A 771 -35.63 -16.75 -21.91
CA PRO A 771 -35.57 -18.08 -21.30
C PRO A 771 -36.33 -19.11 -22.13
N ASN A 772 -35.92 -20.37 -22.02
CA ASN A 772 -36.55 -21.49 -22.70
C ASN A 772 -37.90 -21.87 -22.04
N SER A 773 -38.03 -21.56 -20.75
CA SER A 773 -39.18 -21.90 -19.91
C SER A 773 -39.35 -20.90 -18.76
N ILE A 774 -40.59 -20.46 -18.55
CA ILE A 774 -41.03 -19.75 -17.34
C ILE A 774 -42.25 -20.47 -16.80
N VAL A 775 -42.27 -20.74 -15.48
CA VAL A 775 -43.43 -21.22 -14.75
C VAL A 775 -43.63 -20.34 -13.52
N THR A 776 -44.88 -19.98 -13.21
CA THR A 776 -45.20 -19.08 -12.10
C THR A 776 -46.34 -19.63 -11.23
N GLY A 777 -46.52 -19.04 -10.04
CA GLY A 777 -47.56 -19.45 -9.10
C GLY A 777 -47.36 -20.88 -8.60
N SER A 778 -48.45 -21.56 -8.22
CA SER A 778 -48.38 -22.92 -7.67
C SER A 778 -47.70 -23.93 -8.61
N SER A 779 -47.77 -23.73 -9.92
CA SER A 779 -47.12 -24.61 -10.92
C SER A 779 -45.60 -24.52 -10.92
N ALA A 780 -45.01 -23.45 -10.37
CA ALA A 780 -43.56 -23.33 -10.21
C ALA A 780 -43.00 -24.21 -9.06
N VAL A 781 -43.89 -24.69 -8.17
CA VAL A 781 -43.55 -25.48 -6.99
C VAL A 781 -43.68 -26.98 -7.31
N GLN A 782 -42.56 -27.69 -7.30
CA GLN A 782 -42.48 -29.12 -7.66
C GLN A 782 -42.43 -30.00 -6.39
N LYS A 783 -42.71 -31.31 -6.51
CA LYS A 783 -42.90 -32.22 -5.34
C LYS A 783 -41.64 -32.41 -4.48
N ASP A 784 -40.50 -32.23 -5.10
CA ASP A 784 -39.14 -32.28 -4.56
C ASP A 784 -38.68 -30.94 -3.96
N ASP A 785 -39.41 -29.84 -4.18
CA ASP A 785 -39.11 -28.58 -3.49
C ASP A 785 -39.34 -28.71 -1.97
N PRO A 786 -38.42 -28.22 -1.12
CA PRO A 786 -38.57 -28.27 0.35
C PRO A 786 -39.88 -27.66 0.89
N ASP A 787 -40.46 -26.70 0.16
CA ASP A 787 -41.72 -26.03 0.51
C ASP A 787 -42.98 -26.67 -0.08
N TYR A 788 -42.92 -27.76 -0.86
CA TYR A 788 -44.10 -28.31 -1.54
C TYR A 788 -45.26 -28.57 -0.57
N HIS A 789 -44.96 -29.23 0.55
CA HIS A 789 -45.94 -29.49 1.60
C HIS A 789 -46.43 -28.20 2.29
N ARG A 790 -45.59 -27.16 2.40
CA ARG A 790 -45.98 -25.85 2.96
C ARG A 790 -46.93 -25.11 2.01
N PHE A 791 -46.73 -25.20 0.70
CA PHE A 791 -47.55 -24.52 -0.31
C PHE A 791 -48.93 -25.18 -0.49
N PHE A 792 -48.97 -26.52 -0.55
CA PHE A 792 -50.20 -27.27 -0.87
C PHE A 792 -51.00 -27.80 0.35
N SER A 793 -50.48 -27.70 1.58
CA SER A 793 -51.26 -28.11 2.77
C SER A 793 -52.34 -27.10 3.17
N ASN A 794 -52.10 -25.80 2.97
CA ASN A 794 -53.07 -24.75 3.32
C ASN A 794 -54.30 -24.72 2.39
N THR A 795 -54.17 -25.12 1.12
CA THR A 795 -55.29 -25.14 0.17
C THR A 795 -56.36 -26.20 0.48
N ASN A 796 -56.05 -27.21 1.28
CA ASN A 796 -56.98 -28.32 1.57
C ASN A 796 -57.89 -28.08 2.80
N LYS A 797 -57.88 -26.89 3.42
CA LYS A 797 -58.78 -26.55 4.54
C LYS A 797 -60.04 -25.78 4.17
N THR A 798 -60.23 -25.43 2.89
CA THR A 798 -61.38 -24.65 2.41
C THR A 798 -62.11 -25.32 1.25
N ASN A 799 -62.56 -26.57 1.43
CA ASN A 799 -63.76 -27.13 0.76
C ASN A 799 -64.08 -28.56 1.25
N TYR A 800 -64.87 -28.67 2.32
CA TYR A 800 -65.94 -29.68 2.49
C TYR A 800 -66.66 -29.42 3.82
N ASN A 801 -67.78 -28.69 3.76
CA ASN A 801 -68.66 -28.50 4.92
C ASN A 801 -70.14 -28.70 4.53
N SER A 802 -70.39 -29.84 3.88
CA SER A 802 -71.73 -30.38 3.63
C SER A 802 -72.09 -31.34 4.77
N ARG A 803 -72.95 -30.91 5.68
CA ARG A 803 -73.42 -31.72 6.82
C ARG A 803 -74.18 -32.95 6.35
N SER A 804 -73.92 -34.10 6.99
CA SER A 804 -74.94 -35.12 7.24
C SER A 804 -74.70 -35.77 8.60
N TYR A 805 -75.76 -35.95 9.37
CA TYR A 805 -75.78 -36.94 10.46
C TYR A 805 -75.75 -38.36 9.85
N ASN A 806 -75.13 -39.34 10.51
CA ASN A 806 -75.87 -40.32 11.33
C ASN A 806 -74.93 -41.15 12.22
N ASP A 807 -75.50 -41.96 13.12
CA ASP A 807 -74.81 -42.73 14.16
C ASP A 807 -73.96 -43.93 13.68
N GLY A 808 -72.99 -44.34 14.50
CA GLY A 808 -72.21 -45.59 14.36
C GLY A 808 -71.43 -45.94 15.63
N TYR A 809 -71.58 -47.18 16.13
CA TYR A 809 -71.10 -47.62 17.46
C TYR A 809 -69.75 -48.40 17.41
N SER A 810 -69.16 -48.62 18.60
CA SER A 810 -67.97 -49.47 18.88
C SER A 810 -66.59 -48.89 18.52
N GLY A 811 -65.50 -49.07 19.29
CA GLY A 811 -65.37 -49.71 20.62
C GLY A 811 -63.99 -50.36 20.83
N GLY A 812 -63.26 -50.02 21.90
CA GLY A 812 -61.94 -50.59 22.21
C GLY A 812 -61.34 -50.06 23.52
N TYR A 813 -60.79 -50.96 24.36
CA TYR A 813 -60.44 -50.70 25.77
C TYR A 813 -58.93 -50.52 26.04
N GLY A 814 -58.59 -49.84 27.15
CA GLY A 814 -57.35 -50.04 27.91
C GLY A 814 -56.34 -48.88 27.83
N TYR A 815 -55.62 -48.51 28.89
CA TYR A 815 -55.72 -48.94 30.30
C TYR A 815 -55.20 -47.80 31.22
N SER A 816 -55.58 -47.79 32.50
CA SER A 816 -55.25 -46.70 33.44
C SER A 816 -54.08 -47.00 34.37
N GLY A 817 -53.36 -45.95 34.78
CA GLY A 817 -52.38 -45.98 35.87
C GLY A 817 -51.90 -44.57 36.22
N GLY A 818 -51.93 -44.20 37.50
CA GLY A 818 -51.49 -42.88 37.98
C GLY A 818 -51.54 -42.77 39.51
N TYR A 819 -50.86 -41.78 40.07
CA TYR A 819 -50.86 -41.50 41.51
C TYR A 819 -50.83 -39.99 41.84
N SER A 820 -51.29 -39.69 43.05
CA SER A 820 -51.47 -38.37 43.69
C SER A 820 -50.17 -37.91 44.41
N SER A 821 -50.03 -36.73 45.05
CA SER A 821 -50.95 -35.62 45.40
C SER A 821 -50.20 -34.39 45.99
N GLY A 822 -50.76 -33.19 45.80
CA GLY A 822 -50.88 -32.14 46.85
C GLY A 822 -49.68 -31.20 47.11
N GLY A 823 -49.88 -29.96 47.57
CA GLY A 823 -51.13 -29.22 47.83
C GLY A 823 -50.92 -27.83 48.47
N TYR A 824 -52.01 -27.04 48.59
CA TYR A 824 -52.13 -25.69 49.23
C TYR A 824 -51.36 -24.52 48.54
N SER A 825 -51.90 -23.33 48.17
CA SER A 825 -53.19 -22.60 48.29
C SER A 825 -53.26 -21.46 49.33
N SER A 826 -53.24 -20.20 48.85
CA SER A 826 -54.02 -19.01 49.30
C SER A 826 -53.42 -17.69 48.74
N GLY A 827 -54.18 -16.63 48.41
CA GLY A 827 -55.63 -16.55 48.17
C GLY A 827 -56.24 -15.12 48.10
N GLY A 828 -56.81 -14.74 46.94
CA GLY A 828 -57.79 -13.64 46.77
C GLY A 828 -57.23 -12.22 46.53
N TYR A 829 -57.94 -11.25 45.91
CA TYR A 829 -59.28 -11.21 45.27
C TYR A 829 -59.22 -10.23 44.04
N SER A 830 -59.84 -10.52 42.89
CA SER A 830 -61.18 -10.07 42.40
C SER A 830 -61.38 -8.53 42.30
N SER A 831 -62.06 -7.93 41.29
CA SER A 831 -62.91 -8.48 40.21
C SER A 831 -63.27 -7.45 39.10
N GLY A 832 -63.56 -7.91 37.87
CA GLY A 832 -64.37 -7.20 36.84
C GLY A 832 -63.64 -6.11 36.02
N GLY A 833 -64.03 -5.79 34.77
CA GLY A 833 -65.06 -6.36 33.87
C GLY A 833 -64.97 -5.77 32.44
N TYR A 834 -65.54 -6.44 31.43
CA TYR A 834 -65.43 -6.06 30.00
C TYR A 834 -66.52 -5.08 29.51
N SER A 835 -66.21 -4.22 28.51
CA SER A 835 -66.85 -4.23 27.16
C SER A 835 -66.45 -3.03 26.25
N SER A 836 -66.54 -3.22 24.92
CA SER A 836 -66.81 -2.29 23.77
C SER A 836 -66.80 -0.75 23.96
N GLY A 837 -66.37 0.09 23.00
CA GLY A 837 -65.84 -0.12 21.65
C GLY A 837 -66.69 0.50 20.51
N GLY A 838 -66.10 1.35 19.63
CA GLY A 838 -66.67 1.78 18.34
C GLY A 838 -66.66 3.29 18.01
N TYR A 839 -66.27 3.61 16.75
CA TYR A 839 -66.55 4.76 15.85
C TYR A 839 -67.27 6.05 16.36
N GLY A 840 -67.02 7.28 15.87
CA GLY A 840 -66.06 7.79 14.86
C GLY A 840 -66.52 9.09 14.14
N TYR A 841 -65.61 9.74 13.39
CA TYR A 841 -65.82 10.80 12.36
C TYR A 841 -66.19 12.26 12.71
N SER A 842 -65.81 13.17 11.78
CA SER A 842 -65.90 14.65 11.81
C SER A 842 -65.07 15.35 12.91
N GLY A 843 -64.44 16.52 12.72
CA GLY A 843 -64.55 17.55 11.69
C GLY A 843 -65.18 18.82 12.28
N GLY A 844 -64.58 20.00 12.29
CA GLY A 844 -63.34 20.48 11.68
C GLY A 844 -63.54 21.98 11.36
N TYR A 845 -62.79 22.88 12.01
CA TYR A 845 -62.94 24.34 11.82
C TYR A 845 -61.58 25.05 11.90
N SER A 846 -61.50 26.21 11.25
CA SER A 846 -60.26 26.98 11.05
C SER A 846 -60.30 28.33 11.77
N SER A 847 -59.30 28.57 12.62
CA SER A 847 -58.75 29.89 12.95
C SER A 847 -57.38 29.71 13.64
N GLY A 848 -56.40 30.62 13.50
CA GLY A 848 -56.35 31.76 12.58
C GLY A 848 -55.58 32.97 13.14
N GLY A 849 -54.27 33.05 12.85
CA GLY A 849 -53.51 34.30 12.92
C GLY A 849 -52.45 34.42 14.03
N TYR A 850 -51.29 34.98 13.64
CA TYR A 850 -50.20 35.54 14.46
C TYR A 850 -49.39 34.56 15.35
N GLY A 851 -48.06 34.68 15.48
CA GLY A 851 -47.10 35.49 14.72
C GLY A 851 -45.76 35.71 15.46
N TYR A 852 -44.63 35.48 14.78
CA TYR A 852 -43.24 35.93 15.07
C TYR A 852 -42.68 35.87 16.52
N SER A 853 -41.55 35.15 16.70
CA SER A 853 -40.23 35.70 17.15
C SER A 853 -39.41 34.77 18.06
N GLY A 854 -38.21 34.37 17.59
CA GLY A 854 -37.11 33.80 18.41
C GLY A 854 -37.29 32.34 18.85
N TYR A 855 -36.26 31.50 18.87
CA TYR A 855 -34.83 31.67 18.51
C TYR A 855 -34.40 30.59 17.52
#